data_AF-D3YW20-F1
#
_entry.id   AF-D3YW20-F1
#
_cell.length_a   1.000
_cell.length_b   1.000
_cell.length_c   1.000
_cell.angle_alpha   90.00
_cell.angle_beta   90.00
_cell.angle_gamma   90.00
#
_symmetry.space_group_name_H-M   'P 1'
#
loop_
_entity.id
_entity.type
_entity.pdbx_description
1 polymer ?
#
loop_
_entity_poly.entity_id
_entity_poly.type
_entity_poly.pdbx_seq_one_letter_code
_entity_poly.pdbx_strand_id
1 'polypeptide(L)'
;MAVFPWHSRNRNYKAELASCRLETVPLECGDYHPLKPITVTESKTKKVSRKGSTSSTSSSSSSSVIDPLSSVLDGTDPLSMFAATSDPAATGTVTDSSRKKRDKDENSFVGPDFEPWANKRVEILARYTTTEKLSINLFMGSEKGRGGAAASAMSEKVRTRLEELDDFEEGSQKELLNLTQQDYVNRIEELNQSLKDAWASDQKVKALKIVIQCSKLLSDTSVIQFYPSKFVLITDILDTFGKLVYERISSMCVDSRSALPDHFSPENVNDTAKETCLNWFFKIASIRELIPRFYVEASILKCNKFLSKTGISECLPRLTCMIRGIGDPLVSVYARAYLCRALLTEMMERCKKLGNNALLLNSVMSAFRAEFVATRSMDFIGMIKECDESGFPKHLLFRSLGLNLALADPPENDRLQILNEAWKVITKLKSPQDYINCAEVWVEYTCRHFTKREVNTVLADVIKHMTPDRAFEDSYPQLQSIIQKVIAHFHDFSVLFSVEKFLPFLDMFQKESVRVEVCKCIMEAFIKHQQEPTKDPVILNALLHICKTMHDSVNALTLEDEKRTLAHLINGFIKMVSFGRDFEQQLSFYVESRSMFCNLEPVLVQLIHACVAYCFITIPSLVGIFTRLNLYLHSGQVALANQCLSQADAFFKAAIGLVPEVPKTISIDGKLRPSEPFLLEFLCNFFSTLLIVPDHPEHGVLFLVRELLNVIQDYTWEDSSDDKIRIYTSVLHLLSAMSQDTYLYHIDKVDSNDSLYGGDSKFLAENSKLCEAVMAQILEHLKTLAKDEALKRQSLLGLSFFNSILAHGDLRNNKLNQLSVNLWHLAQRHGCADTRTMVKTLDYIKKRSKQPDMNHLSELALRLPLQTRT
;
A
#
# COMPACT_ATOMS: atom_id res chain seq x y z
N MET A 1 -56.10 -26.09 -16.12
CA MET A 1 -56.52 -24.68 -16.20
C MET A 1 -56.13 -24.18 -17.58
N ALA A 2 -57.00 -23.44 -18.28
CA ALA A 2 -56.58 -22.81 -19.52
C ALA A 2 -55.59 -21.69 -19.15
N VAL A 3 -54.32 -21.85 -19.52
CA VAL A 3 -53.31 -20.81 -19.34
C VAL A 3 -53.61 -19.72 -20.38
N PHE A 4 -54.02 -18.54 -19.90
CA PHE A 4 -54.18 -17.36 -20.74
C PHE A 4 -52.81 -16.67 -20.82
N PRO A 5 -52.21 -16.52 -22.01
CA PRO A 5 -50.95 -15.81 -22.12
C PRO A 5 -51.20 -14.31 -22.08
N TRP A 6 -50.55 -13.62 -21.14
CA TRP A 6 -50.62 -12.17 -21.06
C TRP A 6 -49.77 -11.54 -22.16
N HIS A 7 -50.38 -10.62 -22.91
CA HIS A 7 -49.66 -9.80 -23.89
C HIS A 7 -49.88 -8.35 -23.50
N SER A 8 -48.81 -7.64 -23.16
CA SER A 8 -48.90 -6.22 -22.82
C SER A 8 -49.10 -5.38 -24.09
N ARG A 9 -49.95 -4.37 -24.01
CA ARG A 9 -50.13 -3.40 -25.10
C ARG A 9 -48.91 -2.50 -25.18
N ASN A 10 -48.31 -2.37 -26.37
CA ASN A 10 -47.28 -1.36 -26.60
C ASN A 10 -47.91 0.04 -26.56
N ARG A 11 -47.31 0.97 -25.81
CA ARG A 11 -47.77 2.35 -25.60
C ARG A 11 -46.66 3.32 -25.98
N ASN A 12 -47.01 4.27 -26.84
CA ASN A 12 -46.14 5.39 -27.13
C ASN A 12 -46.43 6.54 -26.16
N TYR A 13 -45.75 6.54 -25.01
CA TYR A 13 -45.97 7.55 -23.97
C TYR A 13 -45.69 8.98 -24.44
N LYS A 14 -44.75 9.18 -25.38
CA LYS A 14 -44.48 10.51 -25.97
C LYS A 14 -45.68 11.04 -26.76
N ALA A 15 -46.28 10.19 -27.60
CA ALA A 15 -47.47 10.54 -28.37
C ALA A 15 -48.71 10.72 -27.48
N GLU A 16 -48.88 9.85 -26.48
CA GLU A 16 -49.98 9.97 -25.52
C GLU A 16 -49.88 11.26 -24.69
N LEU A 17 -48.69 11.60 -24.19
CA LEU A 17 -48.42 12.85 -23.47
C LEU A 17 -48.76 14.06 -24.35
N ALA A 18 -48.35 14.06 -25.62
CA ALA A 18 -48.68 15.13 -26.56
C ALA A 18 -50.19 15.27 -26.79
N SER A 19 -50.93 14.15 -26.85
CA SER A 19 -52.38 14.13 -27.05
C SER A 19 -53.21 14.52 -25.82
N CYS A 20 -52.64 14.39 -24.62
CA CYS A 20 -53.30 14.65 -23.34
C CYS A 20 -52.76 15.91 -22.64
N ARG A 21 -51.89 16.70 -23.28
CA ARG A 21 -51.45 18.00 -22.76
C ARG A 21 -52.66 18.91 -22.57
N LEU A 22 -52.88 19.34 -21.33
CA LEU A 22 -53.65 20.55 -21.06
C LEU A 22 -52.87 21.74 -21.65
N GLU A 23 -53.57 22.76 -22.15
CA GLU A 23 -52.93 24.01 -22.57
C GLU A 23 -52.03 24.51 -21.44
N THR A 24 -50.75 24.71 -21.76
CA THR A 24 -49.80 25.30 -20.82
C THR A 24 -50.10 26.78 -20.75
N VAL A 25 -50.78 27.22 -19.69
CA VAL A 25 -50.79 28.64 -19.33
C VAL A 25 -49.38 28.97 -18.84
N PRO A 26 -48.65 29.91 -19.48
CA PRO A 26 -47.36 30.34 -18.97
C PRO A 26 -47.58 30.97 -17.61
N LEU A 27 -47.03 30.37 -16.55
CA LEU A 27 -46.79 31.09 -15.31
C LEU A 27 -45.58 31.99 -15.57
N GLU A 28 -45.82 33.29 -15.74
CA GLU A 28 -44.75 34.28 -15.61
C GLU A 28 -44.14 34.12 -14.22
N CYS A 29 -42.85 33.79 -14.18
CA CYS A 29 -42.11 33.62 -12.93
C CYS A 29 -41.89 35.00 -12.30
N GLY A 30 -42.87 35.47 -11.53
CA GLY A 30 -42.67 36.57 -10.59
C GLY A 30 -41.81 36.11 -9.41
N ASP A 31 -40.93 36.99 -8.91
CA ASP A 31 -39.86 36.79 -7.91
C ASP A 31 -40.25 36.25 -6.50
N TYR A 32 -41.22 35.35 -6.38
CA TYR A 32 -41.71 34.83 -5.11
C TYR A 32 -41.41 33.34 -4.94
N HIS A 33 -40.38 33.04 -4.14
CA HIS A 33 -40.04 31.68 -3.69
C HIS A 33 -40.66 31.44 -2.30
N PRO A 34 -41.41 30.32 -2.08
CA PRO A 34 -42.21 30.07 -0.87
C PRO A 34 -41.42 29.82 0.44
N LEU A 35 -40.10 30.02 0.43
CA LEU A 35 -39.22 29.87 1.60
C LEU A 35 -38.32 31.10 1.84
N LYS A 36 -38.62 32.25 1.24
CA LYS A 36 -38.03 33.51 1.72
C LYS A 36 -38.73 33.91 3.03
N PRO A 37 -38.00 34.18 4.12
CA PRO A 37 -38.62 34.70 5.34
C PRO A 37 -39.27 36.05 5.03
N ILE A 38 -40.56 36.18 5.35
CA ILE A 38 -41.33 37.41 5.13
C ILE A 38 -40.85 38.44 6.16
N THR A 39 -39.87 39.27 5.79
CA THR A 39 -39.61 40.52 6.49
C THR A 39 -40.64 41.55 6.06
N VAL A 40 -41.66 41.75 6.90
CA VAL A 40 -42.66 42.80 6.73
C VAL A 40 -42.00 44.16 6.95
N THR A 41 -41.68 44.88 5.88
CA THR A 41 -41.42 46.32 5.91
C THR A 41 -42.69 47.05 5.47
N GLU A 42 -43.46 47.57 6.44
CA GLU A 42 -44.60 48.44 6.16
C GLU A 42 -44.13 49.81 5.65
N SER A 43 -44.34 50.09 4.37
CA SER A 43 -44.29 51.43 3.80
C SER A 43 -45.67 52.11 3.89
N LYS A 44 -45.74 53.17 4.68
CA LYS A 44 -46.90 54.04 4.95
C LYS A 44 -47.60 54.55 3.67
N THR A 45 -48.93 54.57 3.67
CA THR A 45 -49.71 55.72 3.16
C THR A 45 -51.14 55.84 3.73
N LYS A 46 -51.29 56.87 4.57
CA LYS A 46 -52.41 57.82 4.79
C LYS A 46 -53.89 57.39 4.91
N LYS A 47 -54.37 57.76 6.11
CA LYS A 47 -55.60 58.49 6.50
C LYS A 47 -56.91 57.70 6.54
N VAL A 48 -57.53 57.65 7.73
CA VAL A 48 -58.63 58.53 8.19
C VAL A 48 -58.92 58.23 9.68
N SER A 49 -59.00 59.30 10.51
CA SER A 49 -59.89 59.55 11.69
C SER A 49 -60.30 58.37 12.60
N ARG A 50 -60.26 58.38 13.95
CA ARG A 50 -60.68 59.42 14.90
C ARG A 50 -60.46 58.92 16.35
N LYS A 51 -59.97 59.81 17.22
CA LYS A 51 -60.20 59.99 18.69
C LYS A 51 -59.82 58.92 19.74
N GLY A 52 -59.12 59.42 20.78
CA GLY A 52 -59.16 59.00 22.20
C GLY A 52 -57.88 58.31 22.69
N SER A 53 -56.91 59.00 23.31
CA SER A 53 -56.81 59.24 24.78
C SER A 53 -56.68 57.92 25.56
N THR A 54 -55.66 57.58 26.36
CA THR A 54 -54.72 58.34 27.20
C THR A 54 -53.55 57.43 27.68
N SER A 55 -52.41 58.07 27.98
CA SER A 55 -51.32 57.74 28.96
C SER A 55 -51.50 56.54 29.91
N SER A 56 -50.48 55.80 30.37
CA SER A 56 -49.28 56.29 31.10
C SER A 56 -48.28 55.16 31.46
N THR A 57 -46.99 55.51 31.37
CA THR A 57 -45.83 55.24 32.27
C THR A 57 -45.71 54.02 33.22
N SER A 58 -44.50 53.41 33.11
CA SER A 58 -43.52 53.01 34.14
C SER A 58 -43.59 51.70 34.96
N SER A 59 -42.40 51.08 35.01
CA SER A 59 -41.71 50.34 36.09
C SER A 59 -42.06 48.87 36.39
N SER A 60 -41.09 48.01 36.03
CA SER A 60 -40.40 46.97 36.83
C SER A 60 -41.10 46.34 38.05
N SER A 61 -41.22 45.01 38.04
CA SER A 61 -40.53 44.12 38.98
C SER A 61 -40.77 42.63 38.69
N SER A 62 -39.67 41.90 38.55
CA SER A 62 -39.37 40.52 38.99
C SER A 62 -40.50 39.59 39.48
N SER A 63 -40.45 38.35 38.99
CA SER A 63 -40.41 37.17 39.88
C SER A 63 -39.82 35.94 39.16
N SER A 64 -38.72 35.45 39.73
CA SER A 64 -38.02 34.20 39.49
C SER A 64 -38.59 33.04 40.31
N VAL A 65 -38.53 31.82 39.78
CA VAL A 65 -38.54 30.51 40.50
C VAL A 65 -37.87 29.53 39.53
N ILE A 66 -36.59 29.17 39.66
CA ILE A 66 -35.85 28.30 40.60
C ILE A 66 -36.25 26.81 40.54
N ASP A 67 -35.21 26.06 40.21
CA ASP A 67 -34.96 24.63 40.05
C ASP A 67 -34.92 23.86 41.39
N PRO A 68 -35.48 22.63 41.47
CA PRO A 68 -35.23 21.69 42.55
C PRO A 68 -34.57 20.40 42.03
N LEU A 69 -33.25 20.31 42.13
CA LEU A 69 -32.49 19.19 42.73
C LEU A 69 -30.99 19.27 42.39
N SER A 70 -30.39 20.42 42.71
CA SER A 70 -28.94 20.51 42.95
C SER A 70 -28.70 20.77 44.44
N SER A 71 -27.76 20.02 45.02
CA SER A 71 -27.26 20.04 46.40
C SER A 71 -27.97 19.17 47.46
N VAL A 72 -27.70 17.86 47.41
CA VAL A 72 -27.50 17.06 48.62
C VAL A 72 -26.33 16.10 48.38
N LEU A 73 -25.27 16.29 49.17
CA LEU A 73 -24.12 15.42 49.49
C LEU A 73 -22.82 15.58 48.69
N ASP A 74 -22.01 16.52 49.17
CA ASP A 74 -20.59 16.28 49.46
C ASP A 74 -20.39 14.93 50.15
N GLY A 75 -19.46 14.13 49.63
CA GLY A 75 -19.07 12.84 50.16
C GLY A 75 -17.75 12.40 49.56
N THR A 76 -16.70 12.64 50.32
CA THR A 76 -15.30 12.27 50.13
C THR A 76 -15.09 10.79 49.74
N ASP A 77 -14.15 10.58 48.82
CA ASP A 77 -13.56 9.30 48.41
C ASP A 77 -12.96 8.53 49.61
N PRO A 78 -13.40 7.28 49.87
CA PRO A 78 -12.83 6.45 50.92
C PRO A 78 -12.00 5.27 50.37
N LEU A 79 -11.09 5.47 49.41
CA LEU A 79 -10.07 4.47 49.06
C LEU A 79 -8.63 5.01 48.92
N SER A 80 -8.37 6.22 49.39
CA SER A 80 -7.03 6.65 49.80
C SER A 80 -6.99 6.80 51.32
N MET A 81 -6.68 5.71 52.03
CA MET A 81 -5.93 5.66 53.31
C MET A 81 -6.15 4.29 53.99
N PHE A 82 -5.46 3.27 53.51
CA PHE A 82 -4.92 2.25 54.41
C PHE A 82 -3.55 1.79 53.93
N ALA A 83 -2.55 2.27 54.68
CA ALA A 83 -1.24 1.67 54.90
C ALA A 83 -0.21 1.71 53.76
N ALA A 84 0.56 2.80 53.77
CA ALA A 84 2.01 2.69 53.75
C ALA A 84 2.48 1.85 54.95
N THR A 85 3.31 0.82 54.71
CA THR A 85 4.55 0.52 55.45
C THR A 85 5.17 -0.79 54.96
N SER A 86 6.50 -0.76 54.84
CA SER A 86 7.49 -1.87 54.89
C SER A 86 8.11 -2.36 53.58
N ASP A 87 9.21 -1.72 53.19
CA ASP A 87 10.45 -2.39 52.76
C ASP A 87 11.18 -2.90 54.03
N PRO A 88 12.00 -3.99 54.01
CA PRO A 88 13.36 -3.88 53.43
C PRO A 88 14.03 -5.15 52.85
N ALA A 89 14.98 -4.91 51.94
CA ALA A 89 16.31 -5.53 51.75
C ALA A 89 16.51 -7.07 51.70
N ALA A 90 17.13 -7.54 50.60
CA ALA A 90 18.33 -8.41 50.56
C ALA A 90 18.67 -8.75 49.09
N THR A 91 19.75 -8.23 48.49
CA THR A 91 21.07 -8.90 48.37
C THR A 91 21.03 -10.40 48.16
N GLY A 92 21.28 -10.84 46.92
CA GLY A 92 21.55 -12.21 46.53
C GLY A 92 22.68 -12.26 45.49
N THR A 93 23.91 -12.28 45.99
CA THR A 93 25.16 -12.57 45.30
C THR A 93 25.14 -13.96 44.65
N VAL A 94 25.59 -14.08 43.40
CA VAL A 94 26.27 -15.30 42.93
C VAL A 94 27.59 -14.89 42.28
N THR A 95 28.66 -15.34 42.93
CA THR A 95 30.06 -15.18 42.60
C THR A 95 30.50 -16.08 41.47
N ASP A 96 31.24 -15.48 40.53
CA ASP A 96 32.53 -15.89 39.96
C ASP A 96 33.01 -17.35 40.19
N SER A 97 33.25 -18.06 39.08
CA SER A 97 34.54 -18.75 38.89
C SER A 97 34.68 -19.26 37.45
N SER A 98 35.57 -18.63 36.67
CA SER A 98 36.74 -19.34 36.10
C SER A 98 37.54 -18.43 35.16
N ARG A 99 38.50 -17.72 35.75
CA ARG A 99 39.74 -17.31 35.10
C ARG A 99 40.41 -18.50 34.41
N LYS A 100 40.61 -18.42 33.09
CA LYS A 100 41.85 -18.86 32.41
C LYS A 100 41.89 -18.30 30.99
N LYS A 101 43.08 -17.84 30.59
CA LYS A 101 43.48 -17.23 29.30
C LYS A 101 43.14 -15.75 29.10
N ARG A 102 43.89 -14.90 29.79
CA ARG A 102 44.54 -13.75 29.14
C ARG A 102 45.72 -14.29 28.31
N ASP A 103 46.06 -13.58 27.25
CA ASP A 103 47.15 -13.82 26.26
C ASP A 103 46.70 -14.47 24.95
N LYS A 104 45.88 -13.72 24.18
CA LYS A 104 45.87 -13.71 22.70
C LYS A 104 44.76 -12.78 22.22
N ASP A 105 44.99 -11.47 22.09
CA ASP A 105 44.10 -10.59 21.31
C ASP A 105 44.80 -9.28 20.89
N GLU A 106 46.06 -9.35 20.49
CA GLU A 106 46.72 -8.22 19.79
C GLU A 106 46.51 -8.24 18.26
N ASN A 107 45.65 -9.14 17.75
CA ASN A 107 45.40 -9.29 16.30
C ASN A 107 43.96 -8.98 15.85
N SER A 108 43.10 -8.42 16.71
CA SER A 108 41.72 -8.07 16.35
C SER A 108 41.61 -6.68 15.70
N PHE A 109 42.44 -6.40 14.69
CA PHE A 109 42.34 -5.18 13.87
C PHE A 109 41.14 -5.22 12.90
N VAL A 110 40.43 -6.34 12.82
CA VAL A 110 39.30 -6.55 11.92
C VAL A 110 38.09 -6.98 12.73
N GLY A 111 36.97 -6.28 12.54
CA GLY A 111 35.77 -6.43 13.36
C GLY A 111 35.12 -7.81 13.23
N PRO A 112 34.14 -8.13 14.08
CA PRO A 112 33.48 -9.44 14.09
C PRO A 112 32.79 -9.82 12.77
N ASP A 113 32.46 -8.85 11.91
CA ASP A 113 31.86 -9.04 10.58
C ASP A 113 32.89 -9.27 9.46
N PHE A 114 34.20 -9.22 9.78
CA PHE A 114 35.22 -9.60 8.83
C PHE A 114 35.18 -11.10 8.64
N GLU A 115 34.55 -11.51 7.54
CA GLU A 115 34.58 -12.90 7.13
C GLU A 115 36.06 -13.31 6.93
N PRO A 116 36.58 -14.22 7.76
CA PRO A 116 37.96 -14.66 7.63
C PRO A 116 38.19 -15.17 6.22
N TRP A 117 39.37 -14.91 5.66
CA TRP A 117 39.74 -15.41 4.32
C TRP A 117 39.45 -16.91 4.15
N ALA A 118 39.58 -17.69 5.23
CA ALA A 118 39.23 -19.10 5.26
C ALA A 118 37.78 -19.41 4.87
N ASN A 119 36.81 -18.57 5.26
CA ASN A 119 35.39 -18.73 4.95
C ASN A 119 35.08 -18.25 3.52
N LYS A 120 35.55 -17.05 3.15
CA LYS A 120 35.51 -16.51 1.78
C LYS A 120 36.07 -17.48 0.74
N ARG A 121 37.18 -18.15 1.09
CA ARG A 121 37.81 -19.18 0.27
C ARG A 121 36.85 -20.32 -0.06
N VAL A 122 36.15 -20.84 0.94
CA VAL A 122 35.19 -21.95 0.75
C VAL A 122 34.04 -21.49 -0.15
N GLU A 123 33.54 -20.27 0.05
CA GLU A 123 32.49 -19.68 -0.81
C GLU A 123 32.94 -19.54 -2.27
N ILE A 124 34.16 -19.03 -2.52
CA ILE A 124 34.70 -18.87 -3.87
C ILE A 124 34.83 -20.23 -4.56
N LEU A 125 35.38 -21.23 -3.88
CA LEU A 125 35.53 -22.58 -4.44
C LEU A 125 34.18 -23.25 -4.75
N ALA A 126 33.14 -22.95 -3.96
CA ALA A 126 31.79 -23.44 -4.20
C ALA A 126 31.05 -22.69 -5.32
N ARG A 127 31.28 -21.38 -5.47
CA ARG A 127 30.58 -20.52 -6.44
C ARG A 127 31.20 -20.58 -7.84
N TYR A 128 32.52 -20.69 -7.95
CA TYR A 128 33.24 -20.60 -9.22
C TYR A 128 33.70 -21.99 -9.69
N THR A 129 32.73 -22.77 -10.17
CA THR A 129 32.92 -24.13 -10.69
C THR A 129 32.97 -24.18 -12.21
N THR A 130 33.45 -25.27 -12.79
CA THR A 130 33.42 -25.48 -14.25
C THR A 130 33.20 -26.93 -14.64
N THR A 131 32.51 -27.15 -15.77
CA THR A 131 32.42 -28.43 -16.47
C THR A 131 33.38 -28.52 -17.66
N GLU A 132 34.09 -27.44 -17.97
CA GLU A 132 35.08 -27.40 -19.05
C GLU A 132 36.35 -28.17 -18.66
N LYS A 133 37.00 -28.74 -19.67
CA LYS A 133 38.21 -29.55 -19.53
C LYS A 133 39.41 -28.66 -19.19
N LEU A 134 39.99 -28.85 -18.00
CA LEU A 134 41.13 -28.08 -17.51
C LEU A 134 42.46 -28.73 -17.90
N SER A 135 43.54 -27.94 -17.93
CA SER A 135 44.89 -28.46 -18.17
C SER A 135 45.89 -27.92 -17.15
N ILE A 136 46.91 -28.73 -16.86
CA ILE A 136 48.07 -28.35 -16.05
C ILE A 136 49.32 -28.63 -16.88
N ASN A 137 50.02 -27.56 -17.25
CA ASN A 137 51.27 -27.64 -18.02
C ASN A 137 52.46 -27.32 -17.10
N LEU A 138 53.07 -28.38 -16.54
CA LEU A 138 54.25 -28.29 -15.68
C LEU A 138 55.50 -28.65 -16.49
N PHE A 139 56.13 -27.65 -17.12
CA PHE A 139 57.39 -27.86 -17.83
C PHE A 139 58.57 -27.87 -16.83
N MET A 140 59.22 -29.02 -16.65
CA MET A 140 60.56 -29.16 -16.08
C MET A 140 61.49 -29.64 -17.19
N GLY A 141 62.26 -28.72 -17.76
CA GLY A 141 63.24 -29.03 -18.80
C GLY A 141 63.93 -27.74 -19.23
N SER A 142 65.26 -27.76 -19.23
CA SER A 142 66.08 -26.63 -19.67
C SER A 142 65.80 -26.31 -21.14
N GLU A 143 65.62 -25.03 -21.48
CA GLU A 143 65.55 -24.54 -22.85
C GLU A 143 66.80 -24.96 -23.64
N LYS A 144 66.68 -25.93 -24.55
CA LYS A 144 67.61 -26.07 -25.67
C LYS A 144 67.09 -25.20 -26.81
N GLY A 145 67.69 -24.02 -26.94
CA GLY A 145 67.51 -23.14 -28.08
C GLY A 145 67.80 -23.88 -29.39
N ARG A 146 66.94 -23.67 -30.39
CA ARG A 146 67.23 -24.04 -31.78
C ARG A 146 68.42 -23.21 -32.26
N GLY A 147 69.55 -23.86 -32.50
CA GLY A 147 70.68 -23.26 -33.19
C GLY A 147 71.85 -24.24 -33.37
N GLY A 148 72.06 -24.67 -34.62
CA GLY A 148 73.38 -24.96 -35.20
C GLY A 148 74.21 -26.11 -34.63
N ALA A 149 74.40 -27.14 -35.44
CA ALA A 149 75.39 -28.20 -35.22
C ALA A 149 76.83 -27.67 -35.17
N ALA A 150 77.57 -28.04 -34.12
CA ALA A 150 79.02 -28.23 -34.15
C ALA A 150 79.41 -29.23 -33.06
N ALA A 151 79.98 -30.35 -33.48
CA ALA A 151 80.43 -31.43 -32.62
C ALA A 151 81.70 -31.03 -31.85
N SER A 152 81.80 -31.44 -30.58
CA SER A 152 83.08 -31.64 -29.92
C SER A 152 82.99 -32.84 -28.98
N ALA A 153 83.93 -33.76 -29.14
CA ALA A 153 83.95 -35.08 -28.51
C ALA A 153 84.08 -34.98 -26.99
N MET A 154 83.08 -35.49 -26.26
CA MET A 154 83.11 -35.63 -24.80
C MET A 154 83.21 -37.12 -24.44
N SER A 155 84.15 -37.46 -23.56
CA SER A 155 84.45 -38.82 -23.12
C SER A 155 83.24 -39.53 -22.49
N GLU A 156 83.10 -40.84 -22.77
CA GLU A 156 82.05 -41.76 -22.33
C GLU A 156 81.84 -41.76 -20.80
N LYS A 157 82.85 -41.41 -20.01
CA LYS A 157 82.77 -41.24 -18.54
C LYS A 157 82.05 -39.95 -18.08
N VAL A 158 82.08 -38.90 -18.88
CA VAL A 158 81.31 -37.67 -18.61
C VAL A 158 79.88 -37.84 -19.11
N ARG A 159 79.69 -38.61 -20.19
CA ARG A 159 78.38 -39.02 -20.66
C ARG A 159 77.65 -39.85 -19.61
N THR A 160 78.29 -40.85 -19.01
CA THR A 160 77.69 -41.62 -17.90
C THR A 160 77.45 -40.79 -16.64
N ARG A 161 78.28 -39.79 -16.31
CA ARG A 161 78.00 -38.87 -15.18
C ARG A 161 76.92 -37.83 -15.46
N LEU A 162 76.70 -37.44 -16.73
CA LEU A 162 75.58 -36.58 -17.11
C LEU A 162 74.29 -37.39 -17.27
N GLU A 163 74.36 -38.63 -17.77
CA GLU A 163 73.23 -39.56 -17.82
C GLU A 163 72.81 -39.96 -16.40
N GLU A 164 73.73 -40.20 -15.45
CA GLU A 164 73.40 -40.42 -14.03
C GLU A 164 72.88 -39.16 -13.29
N LEU A 165 73.07 -37.95 -13.84
CA LEU A 165 72.45 -36.71 -13.33
C LEU A 165 71.13 -36.37 -14.02
N ASP A 166 70.91 -36.86 -15.25
CA ASP A 166 69.60 -36.84 -15.95
C ASP A 166 68.65 -37.91 -15.40
N ASP A 167 69.18 -39.06 -14.94
CA ASP A 167 68.42 -40.19 -14.38
C ASP A 167 67.75 -39.88 -13.03
N PHE A 168 68.07 -38.76 -12.37
CA PHE A 168 67.37 -38.29 -11.16
C PHE A 168 66.22 -37.29 -11.43
N GLU A 169 66.07 -36.77 -12.65
CA GLU A 169 64.97 -35.85 -13.04
C GLU A 169 63.92 -36.51 -13.98
N GLU A 170 64.04 -37.81 -14.28
CA GLU A 170 63.05 -38.54 -15.09
C GLU A 170 61.84 -38.99 -14.24
N GLY A 171 61.06 -37.98 -13.81
CA GLY A 171 59.82 -38.12 -13.05
C GLY A 171 58.67 -37.37 -13.71
N SER A 172 58.33 -37.76 -14.94
CA SER A 172 57.12 -37.39 -15.70
C SER A 172 56.93 -35.90 -16.07
N GLN A 173 57.37 -35.54 -17.27
CA GLN A 173 56.64 -34.55 -18.08
C GLN A 173 55.21 -35.08 -18.29
N LYS A 174 54.28 -34.58 -17.50
CA LYS A 174 52.85 -34.86 -17.64
C LYS A 174 52.15 -33.55 -17.96
N GLU A 175 51.99 -33.26 -19.25
CA GLU A 175 50.88 -32.41 -19.68
C GLU A 175 49.59 -33.13 -19.29
N LEU A 176 49.00 -32.71 -18.18
CA LEU A 176 47.74 -33.24 -17.71
C LEU A 176 46.66 -32.43 -18.41
N LEU A 177 46.22 -32.94 -19.55
CA LEU A 177 45.13 -32.37 -20.34
C LEU A 177 43.81 -33.01 -19.92
N ASN A 178 42.71 -32.27 -20.08
CA ASN A 178 41.35 -32.77 -19.89
C ASN A 178 41.00 -33.20 -18.46
N LEU A 179 41.53 -32.48 -17.48
CA LEU A 179 41.21 -32.68 -16.06
C LEU A 179 39.80 -32.19 -15.74
N THR A 180 39.10 -32.91 -14.87
CA THR A 180 37.91 -32.38 -14.21
C THR A 180 38.29 -31.35 -13.16
N GLN A 181 37.33 -30.56 -12.68
CA GLN A 181 37.55 -29.64 -11.57
C GLN A 181 38.14 -30.35 -10.34
N GLN A 182 37.61 -31.51 -9.96
CA GLN A 182 38.09 -32.24 -8.79
C GLN A 182 39.51 -32.77 -8.99
N ASP A 183 39.82 -33.27 -10.19
CA ASP A 183 41.18 -33.74 -10.51
C ASP A 183 42.19 -32.59 -10.49
N TYR A 184 41.79 -31.42 -10.98
CA TYR A 184 42.61 -30.21 -10.92
C TYR A 184 42.89 -29.81 -9.47
N VAL A 185 41.87 -29.74 -8.61
CA VAL A 185 42.01 -29.41 -7.19
C VAL A 185 42.94 -30.39 -6.48
N ASN A 186 42.71 -31.71 -6.65
CA ASN A 186 43.54 -32.76 -6.06
C ASN A 186 45.01 -32.60 -6.49
N ARG A 187 45.27 -32.28 -7.75
CA ARG A 187 46.63 -32.11 -8.25
C ARG A 187 47.33 -30.87 -7.70
N ILE A 188 46.60 -29.78 -7.50
CA ILE A 188 47.15 -28.58 -6.83
C ILE A 188 47.46 -28.88 -5.35
N GLU A 189 46.62 -29.67 -4.67
CA GLU A 189 46.89 -30.12 -3.30
C GLU A 189 48.13 -31.01 -3.21
N GLU A 190 48.33 -31.93 -4.16
CA GLU A 190 49.55 -32.74 -4.26
C GLU A 190 50.81 -31.89 -4.45
N LEU A 191 50.73 -30.81 -5.25
CA LEU A 191 51.83 -29.84 -5.39
C LEU A 191 52.11 -29.11 -4.07
N ASN A 192 51.07 -28.75 -3.31
CA ASN A 192 51.23 -28.14 -1.99
C ASN A 192 51.87 -29.11 -0.98
N GLN A 193 51.53 -30.39 -1.00
CA GLN A 193 52.20 -31.40 -0.17
C GLN A 193 53.66 -31.60 -0.61
N SER A 194 53.90 -31.71 -1.92
CA SER A 194 55.25 -31.81 -2.47
C SER A 194 56.14 -30.62 -2.08
N LEU A 195 55.57 -29.41 -2.00
CA LEU A 195 56.25 -28.23 -1.49
C LEU A 195 56.66 -28.40 -0.02
N LYS A 196 55.73 -28.85 0.83
CA LYS A 196 55.98 -29.07 2.27
C LYS A 196 57.01 -30.16 2.49
N ASP A 197 56.94 -31.27 1.75
CA ASP A 197 57.88 -32.38 1.84
C ASP A 197 59.29 -31.98 1.37
N ALA A 198 59.38 -31.24 0.26
CA ALA A 198 60.64 -30.67 -0.21
C ALA A 198 61.22 -29.68 0.81
N TRP A 199 60.37 -28.88 1.46
CA TRP A 199 60.81 -27.96 2.51
C TRP A 199 61.30 -28.70 3.76
N ALA A 200 60.59 -29.74 4.20
CA ALA A 200 60.95 -30.57 5.35
C ALA A 200 62.24 -31.37 5.11
N SER A 201 62.47 -31.81 3.88
CA SER A 201 63.68 -32.53 3.45
C SER A 201 64.87 -31.60 3.13
N ASP A 202 64.79 -30.32 3.53
CA ASP A 202 65.77 -29.25 3.26
C ASP A 202 66.08 -29.00 1.76
N GLN A 203 65.25 -29.49 0.84
CA GLN A 203 65.36 -29.29 -0.61
C GLN A 203 64.79 -27.93 -1.04
N LYS A 204 65.38 -26.83 -0.55
CA LYS A 204 64.85 -25.45 -0.73
C LYS A 204 64.81 -24.99 -2.19
N VAL A 205 65.73 -25.48 -3.02
CA VAL A 205 65.73 -25.21 -4.47
C VAL A 205 64.54 -25.88 -5.14
N LYS A 206 64.21 -27.11 -4.74
CA LYS A 206 63.02 -27.84 -5.23
C LYS A 206 61.74 -27.15 -4.77
N ALA A 207 61.66 -26.70 -3.52
CA ALA A 207 60.55 -25.89 -3.02
C ALA A 207 60.34 -24.61 -3.84
N LEU A 208 61.41 -23.88 -4.15
CA LEU A 208 61.34 -22.69 -5.01
C LEU A 208 60.88 -23.03 -6.44
N LYS A 209 61.40 -24.11 -7.05
CA LYS A 209 60.97 -24.60 -8.37
C LYS A 209 59.45 -24.89 -8.40
N ILE A 210 58.92 -25.58 -7.39
CA ILE A 210 57.49 -25.91 -7.27
C ILE A 210 56.63 -24.63 -7.24
N VAL A 211 57.02 -23.62 -6.46
CA VAL A 211 56.24 -22.38 -6.30
C VAL A 211 56.30 -21.53 -7.57
N ILE A 212 57.45 -21.46 -8.24
CA ILE A 212 57.57 -20.84 -9.57
C ILE A 212 56.59 -21.51 -10.53
N GLN A 213 56.53 -22.83 -10.56
CA GLN A 213 55.61 -23.56 -11.42
C GLN A 213 54.14 -23.31 -11.08
N CYS A 214 53.77 -23.31 -9.79
CA CYS A 214 52.41 -23.01 -9.37
C CYS A 214 51.99 -21.60 -9.84
N SER A 215 52.86 -20.60 -9.67
CA SER A 215 52.58 -19.23 -10.12
C SER A 215 52.48 -19.07 -11.64
N LYS A 216 53.14 -19.94 -12.43
CA LYS A 216 52.95 -19.97 -13.89
C LYS A 216 51.54 -20.37 -14.29
N LEU A 217 50.87 -21.22 -13.52
CA LEU A 217 49.49 -21.65 -13.82
C LEU A 217 48.49 -20.47 -13.77
N LEU A 218 48.84 -19.36 -13.14
CA LEU A 218 48.04 -18.12 -13.13
C LEU A 218 48.10 -17.35 -14.45
N SER A 219 49.02 -17.67 -15.36
CA SER A 219 49.06 -17.07 -16.70
C SER A 219 48.01 -17.64 -17.64
N ASP A 220 47.51 -18.85 -17.35
CA ASP A 220 46.49 -19.51 -18.15
C ASP A 220 45.08 -18.98 -17.82
N THR A 221 44.48 -18.31 -18.80
CA THR A 221 43.13 -17.74 -18.75
C THR A 221 42.09 -18.52 -19.56
N SER A 222 42.41 -19.75 -20.00
CA SER A 222 41.56 -20.60 -20.84
C SER A 222 40.11 -20.74 -20.35
N VAL A 223 39.92 -20.93 -19.04
CA VAL A 223 38.59 -21.04 -18.40
C VAL A 223 38.37 -19.88 -17.42
N ILE A 224 37.80 -18.79 -17.91
CA ILE A 224 37.59 -17.54 -17.15
C ILE A 224 36.70 -17.76 -15.92
N GLN A 225 35.64 -18.56 -16.04
CA GLN A 225 34.69 -18.81 -14.95
C GLN A 225 35.33 -19.53 -13.74
N PHE A 226 36.35 -20.36 -13.99
CA PHE A 226 37.08 -21.10 -12.95
C PHE A 226 38.32 -20.35 -12.45
N TYR A 227 38.74 -19.27 -13.12
CA TYR A 227 39.91 -18.49 -12.75
C TYR A 227 39.92 -18.03 -11.27
N PRO A 228 38.79 -17.60 -10.66
CA PRO A 228 38.77 -17.23 -9.23
C PRO A 228 39.15 -18.40 -8.32
N SER A 229 38.63 -19.60 -8.57
CA SER A 229 38.96 -20.82 -7.82
C SER A 229 40.42 -21.24 -8.04
N LYS A 230 40.88 -21.20 -9.29
CA LYS A 230 42.30 -21.42 -9.66
C LYS A 230 43.24 -20.48 -8.88
N PHE A 231 42.90 -19.20 -8.87
CA PHE A 231 43.66 -18.15 -8.20
C PHE A 231 43.80 -18.40 -6.70
N VAL A 232 42.70 -18.72 -6.00
CA VAL A 232 42.71 -18.98 -4.56
C VAL A 232 43.58 -20.20 -4.23
N LEU A 233 43.45 -21.29 -4.97
CA LEU A 233 44.22 -22.52 -4.72
C LEU A 233 45.74 -22.31 -4.89
N ILE A 234 46.15 -21.59 -5.94
CA ILE A 234 47.57 -21.34 -6.20
C ILE A 234 48.15 -20.31 -5.21
N THR A 235 47.39 -19.27 -4.88
CA THR A 235 47.84 -18.24 -3.94
C THR A 235 48.00 -18.78 -2.51
N ASP A 236 47.25 -19.81 -2.11
CA ASP A 236 47.49 -20.52 -0.85
C ASP A 236 48.86 -21.23 -0.80
N ILE A 237 49.33 -21.78 -1.92
CA ILE A 237 50.67 -22.38 -2.04
C ILE A 237 51.74 -21.30 -1.92
N LEU A 238 51.53 -20.16 -2.60
CA LEU A 238 52.41 -19.00 -2.53
C LEU A 238 52.51 -18.45 -1.10
N ASP A 239 51.38 -18.32 -0.40
CA ASP A 239 51.31 -17.88 0.99
C ASP A 239 52.01 -18.87 1.93
N THR A 240 51.82 -20.19 1.70
CA THR A 240 52.50 -21.26 2.45
C THR A 240 54.02 -21.14 2.30
N PHE A 241 54.51 -20.95 1.07
CA PHE A 241 55.93 -20.72 0.81
C PHE A 241 56.43 -19.44 1.48
N GLY A 242 55.70 -18.33 1.34
CA GLY A 242 56.06 -17.05 1.96
C GLY A 242 56.20 -17.16 3.47
N LYS A 243 55.27 -17.88 4.12
CA LYS A 243 55.29 -18.19 5.55
C LYS A 243 56.51 -19.03 5.94
N LEU A 244 56.79 -20.12 5.20
CA LEU A 244 57.94 -21.00 5.46
C LEU A 244 59.27 -20.24 5.36
N VAL A 245 59.41 -19.36 4.36
CA VAL A 245 60.59 -18.49 4.19
C VAL A 245 60.70 -17.51 5.36
N TYR A 246 59.60 -16.86 5.73
CA TYR A 246 59.56 -15.91 6.85
C TYR A 246 59.95 -16.58 8.18
N GLU A 247 59.35 -17.74 8.49
CA GLU A 247 59.63 -18.52 9.71
C GLU A 247 61.08 -18.96 9.78
N ARG A 248 61.68 -19.38 8.65
CA ARG A 248 63.11 -19.73 8.61
C ARG A 248 64.02 -18.53 8.91
N ILE A 249 63.76 -17.39 8.28
CA ILE A 249 64.56 -16.19 8.51
C ILE A 249 64.39 -15.72 9.96
N SER A 250 63.15 -15.77 10.47
CA SER A 250 62.84 -15.45 11.86
C SER A 250 63.54 -16.40 12.85
N SER A 251 63.55 -17.72 12.61
CA SER A 251 64.20 -18.70 13.49
C SER A 251 65.71 -18.51 13.55
N MET A 252 66.34 -18.05 12.47
CA MET A 252 67.77 -17.73 12.43
C MET A 252 68.12 -16.47 13.25
N CYS A 253 67.14 -15.65 13.62
CA CYS A 253 67.35 -14.47 14.47
C CYS A 253 67.38 -14.83 15.97
N VAL A 254 67.03 -16.07 16.35
CA VAL A 254 66.77 -16.48 17.75
C VAL A 254 68.05 -16.83 18.53
N ASP A 255 69.22 -16.83 17.90
CA ASP A 255 70.48 -17.29 18.51
C ASP A 255 71.17 -16.28 19.46
N SER A 256 70.54 -15.18 19.85
CA SER A 256 71.08 -14.30 20.90
C SER A 256 69.99 -13.51 21.63
N ARG A 257 69.50 -14.10 22.74
CA ARG A 257 68.59 -13.55 23.76
C ARG A 257 67.15 -13.24 23.30
N SER A 258 66.24 -14.15 23.65
CA SER A 258 64.76 -14.03 23.61
C SER A 258 64.13 -13.80 22.23
N ALA A 259 62.95 -14.40 22.02
CA ALA A 259 62.20 -14.28 20.76
C ALA A 259 61.97 -12.81 20.37
N LEU A 260 62.05 -12.51 19.07
CA LEU A 260 61.81 -11.17 18.53
C LEU A 260 60.37 -10.70 18.87
N PRO A 261 60.17 -9.47 19.36
CA PRO A 261 58.85 -8.86 19.51
C PRO A 261 58.13 -8.72 18.16
N ASP A 262 56.79 -8.67 18.16
CA ASP A 262 55.95 -8.54 16.95
C ASP A 262 56.24 -7.26 16.11
N HIS A 263 56.89 -6.26 16.71
CA HIS A 263 57.38 -5.03 16.07
C HIS A 263 58.90 -4.84 16.23
N PHE A 264 59.71 -5.75 15.68
CA PHE A 264 61.16 -5.62 15.71
C PHE A 264 61.70 -4.61 14.67
N SER A 265 62.80 -3.93 14.99
CA SER A 265 63.54 -3.09 14.04
C SER A 265 64.62 -3.90 13.30
N PRO A 266 64.93 -3.58 12.03
CA PRO A 266 65.98 -4.26 11.24
C PRO A 266 67.37 -4.18 11.88
N GLU A 267 67.61 -3.20 12.75
CA GLU A 267 68.84 -3.04 13.53
C GLU A 267 69.06 -4.20 14.52
N ASN A 268 67.99 -4.89 14.94
CA ASN A 268 68.04 -5.98 15.93
C ASN A 268 68.15 -7.37 15.27
N VAL A 269 68.23 -7.42 13.93
CA VAL A 269 68.33 -8.65 13.15
C VAL A 269 69.79 -8.94 12.86
N ASN A 270 70.25 -10.17 13.12
CA ASN A 270 71.62 -10.58 12.88
C ASN A 270 71.99 -10.58 11.38
N ASP A 271 73.27 -10.45 11.09
CA ASP A 271 73.76 -10.31 9.72
C ASP A 271 73.52 -11.57 8.88
N THR A 272 73.54 -12.75 9.51
CA THR A 272 73.27 -14.04 8.86
C THR A 272 71.82 -14.16 8.38
N ALA A 273 70.83 -13.69 9.15
CA ALA A 273 69.43 -13.66 8.70
C ALA A 273 69.20 -12.59 7.62
N LYS A 274 69.86 -11.43 7.72
CA LYS A 274 69.82 -10.38 6.67
C LYS A 274 70.38 -10.89 5.34
N GLU A 275 71.54 -11.54 5.36
CA GLU A 275 72.16 -12.12 4.17
C GLU A 275 71.28 -13.22 3.57
N THR A 276 70.72 -14.09 4.42
CA THR A 276 69.79 -15.14 3.97
C THR A 276 68.53 -14.54 3.34
N CYS A 277 68.00 -13.46 3.90
CA CYS A 277 66.85 -12.73 3.35
C CYS A 277 67.18 -12.09 1.98
N LEU A 278 68.31 -11.40 1.87
CA LEU A 278 68.79 -10.84 0.59
C LEU A 278 68.99 -11.92 -0.48
N ASN A 279 69.56 -13.06 -0.10
CA ASN A 279 69.75 -14.20 -1.00
C ASN A 279 68.43 -14.72 -1.58
N TRP A 280 67.33 -14.71 -0.81
CA TRP A 280 66.00 -15.05 -1.33
C TRP A 280 65.52 -14.01 -2.35
N PHE A 281 65.64 -12.71 -2.04
CA PHE A 281 65.27 -11.65 -2.97
C PHE A 281 66.09 -11.67 -4.27
N PHE A 282 67.40 -11.94 -4.20
CA PHE A 282 68.24 -12.07 -5.40
C PHE A 282 67.87 -13.29 -6.24
N LYS A 283 67.60 -14.44 -5.61
CA LYS A 283 67.15 -15.64 -6.31
C LYS A 283 65.79 -15.41 -7.01
N ILE A 284 64.87 -14.71 -6.36
CA ILE A 284 63.57 -14.37 -6.96
C ILE A 284 63.71 -13.34 -8.08
N ALA A 285 64.58 -12.33 -7.90
CA ALA A 285 64.87 -11.33 -8.93
C ALA A 285 65.50 -11.95 -10.19
N SER A 286 66.15 -13.11 -10.08
CA SER A 286 66.73 -13.84 -11.21
C SER A 286 65.71 -14.63 -12.05
N ILE A 287 64.44 -14.71 -11.62
CA ILE A 287 63.36 -15.34 -12.39
C ILE A 287 63.06 -14.46 -13.62
N ARG A 288 63.16 -15.07 -14.82
CA ARG A 288 62.98 -14.36 -16.10
C ARG A 288 61.53 -14.00 -16.39
N GLU A 289 60.59 -14.88 -16.06
CA GLU A 289 59.16 -14.69 -16.34
C GLU A 289 58.50 -13.72 -15.35
N LEU A 290 57.75 -12.75 -15.87
CA LEU A 290 57.17 -11.66 -15.09
C LEU A 290 56.14 -12.14 -14.05
N ILE A 291 55.21 -13.01 -14.44
CA ILE A 291 54.11 -13.46 -13.57
C ILE A 291 54.65 -14.25 -12.36
N PRO A 292 55.48 -15.30 -12.55
CA PRO A 292 56.09 -16.00 -11.43
C PRO A 292 56.94 -15.09 -10.54
N ARG A 293 57.76 -14.22 -11.15
CA ARG A 293 58.58 -13.28 -10.39
C ARG A 293 57.72 -12.38 -9.50
N PHE A 294 56.66 -11.80 -10.04
CA PHE A 294 55.76 -10.93 -9.29
C PHE A 294 55.11 -11.65 -8.10
N TYR A 295 54.47 -12.80 -8.32
CA TYR A 295 53.72 -13.50 -7.28
C TYR A 295 54.63 -14.07 -6.18
N VAL A 296 55.80 -14.59 -6.54
CA VAL A 296 56.76 -15.13 -5.56
C VAL A 296 57.42 -14.00 -4.76
N GLU A 297 57.72 -12.86 -5.40
CA GLU A 297 58.24 -11.69 -4.69
C GLU A 297 57.19 -11.09 -3.75
N ALA A 298 55.93 -11.00 -4.20
CA ALA A 298 54.83 -10.51 -3.39
C ALA A 298 54.51 -11.43 -2.20
N SER A 299 54.70 -12.76 -2.31
CA SER A 299 54.46 -13.69 -1.20
C SER A 299 55.48 -13.58 -0.05
N ILE A 300 56.73 -13.19 -0.36
CA ILE A 300 57.77 -12.94 0.65
C ILE A 300 57.88 -11.45 1.03
N LEU A 301 56.93 -10.60 0.63
CA LEU A 301 57.01 -9.15 0.85
C LEU A 301 57.19 -8.78 2.33
N LYS A 302 56.61 -9.57 3.24
CA LYS A 302 56.77 -9.41 4.70
C LYS A 302 58.22 -9.60 5.17
N CYS A 303 59.04 -10.35 4.44
CA CYS A 303 60.46 -10.54 4.75
C CYS A 303 61.29 -9.26 4.57
N ASN A 304 60.78 -8.24 3.85
CA ASN A 304 61.46 -6.93 3.78
C ASN A 304 61.60 -6.25 5.15
N LYS A 305 60.77 -6.60 6.13
CA LYS A 305 60.88 -6.11 7.52
C LYS A 305 62.24 -6.46 8.16
N PHE A 306 62.88 -7.55 7.73
CA PHE A 306 64.21 -7.95 8.21
C PHE A 306 65.35 -7.08 7.64
N LEU A 307 65.11 -6.37 6.53
CA LEU A 307 66.13 -5.62 5.79
C LEU A 307 66.09 -4.13 6.10
N SER A 308 64.91 -3.50 6.06
CA SER A 308 64.78 -2.07 6.35
C SER A 308 63.38 -1.69 6.88
N LYS A 309 63.31 -0.60 7.66
CA LYS A 309 62.05 -0.03 8.18
C LYS A 309 61.17 0.51 7.05
N THR A 310 61.79 0.91 5.92
CA THR A 310 61.14 1.46 4.72
C THR A 310 61.01 0.47 3.57
N GLY A 311 61.51 -0.76 3.70
CA GLY A 311 61.69 -1.68 2.57
C GLY A 311 60.40 -2.03 1.85
N ILE A 312 59.30 -2.22 2.59
CA ILE A 312 57.97 -2.42 1.99
C ILE A 312 57.54 -1.19 1.18
N SER A 313 57.86 0.02 1.66
CA SER A 313 57.53 1.29 1.02
C SER A 313 58.29 1.52 -0.30
N GLU A 314 59.51 1.01 -0.40
CA GLU A 314 60.36 1.11 -1.60
C GLU A 314 60.02 0.01 -2.62
N CYS A 315 59.70 -1.20 -2.14
CA CYS A 315 59.30 -2.31 -3.00
C CYS A 315 57.91 -2.13 -3.63
N LEU A 316 56.99 -1.42 -2.96
CA LEU A 316 55.60 -1.31 -3.39
C LEU A 316 55.42 -0.56 -4.73
N PRO A 317 56.03 0.62 -4.98
CA PRO A 317 55.99 1.27 -6.28
C PRO A 317 56.55 0.38 -7.39
N ARG A 318 57.63 -0.37 -7.11
CA ARG A 318 58.22 -1.32 -8.07
C ARG A 318 57.25 -2.43 -8.43
N LEU A 319 56.68 -3.13 -7.44
CA LEU A 319 55.71 -4.20 -7.66
C LEU A 319 54.47 -3.70 -8.40
N THR A 320 53.99 -2.49 -8.07
CA THR A 320 52.86 -1.86 -8.76
C THR A 320 53.19 -1.54 -10.23
N CYS A 321 54.40 -1.08 -10.51
CA CYS A 321 54.89 -0.88 -11.87
C CYS A 321 55.05 -2.21 -12.63
N MET A 322 55.48 -3.29 -11.97
CA MET A 322 55.58 -4.62 -12.59
C MET A 322 54.23 -5.14 -13.08
N ILE A 323 53.13 -4.87 -12.37
CA ILE A 323 51.77 -5.24 -12.79
C ILE A 323 51.39 -4.59 -14.13
N ARG A 324 51.94 -3.41 -14.46
CA ARG A 324 51.70 -2.74 -15.76
C ARG A 324 52.23 -3.54 -16.95
N GLY A 325 53.22 -4.40 -16.74
CA GLY A 325 53.77 -5.29 -17.76
C GLY A 325 52.92 -6.53 -18.06
N ILE A 326 51.84 -6.76 -17.31
CA ILE A 326 50.92 -7.88 -17.53
C ILE A 326 49.88 -7.47 -18.57
N GLY A 327 49.97 -8.03 -19.78
CA GLY A 327 49.08 -7.68 -20.90
C GLY A 327 47.66 -8.23 -20.81
N ASP A 328 47.45 -9.32 -20.07
CA ASP A 328 46.11 -9.89 -19.85
C ASP A 328 45.37 -9.13 -18.72
N PRO A 329 44.19 -8.53 -18.99
CA PRO A 329 43.46 -7.74 -17.99
C PRO A 329 43.00 -8.54 -16.77
N LEU A 330 42.62 -9.81 -16.95
CA LEU A 330 42.15 -10.68 -15.87
C LEU A 330 43.31 -10.99 -14.93
N VAL A 331 44.44 -11.45 -15.46
CA VAL A 331 45.66 -11.72 -14.68
C VAL A 331 46.13 -10.44 -13.97
N SER A 332 46.07 -9.29 -14.66
CA SER A 332 46.48 -8.00 -14.12
C SER A 332 45.61 -7.55 -12.94
N VAL A 333 44.29 -7.72 -13.00
CA VAL A 333 43.37 -7.37 -11.89
C VAL A 333 43.59 -8.29 -10.69
N TYR A 334 43.73 -9.59 -10.90
CA TYR A 334 44.00 -10.54 -9.82
C TYR A 334 45.38 -10.37 -9.18
N ALA A 335 46.39 -9.95 -9.96
CA ALA A 335 47.68 -9.54 -9.44
C ALA A 335 47.59 -8.32 -8.51
N ARG A 336 46.77 -7.32 -8.86
CA ARG A 336 46.46 -6.18 -7.96
C ARG A 336 45.74 -6.65 -6.70
N ALA A 337 44.75 -7.53 -6.84
CA ALA A 337 44.00 -8.07 -5.72
C ALA A 337 44.91 -8.81 -4.73
N TYR A 338 45.85 -9.63 -5.22
CA TYR A 338 46.83 -10.32 -4.39
C TYR A 338 47.74 -9.34 -3.62
N LEU A 339 48.26 -8.31 -4.31
CA LEU A 339 49.12 -7.29 -3.70
C LEU A 339 48.37 -6.48 -2.63
N CYS A 340 47.13 -6.08 -2.88
CA CYS A 340 46.28 -5.40 -1.90
C CYS A 340 45.99 -6.29 -0.68
N ARG A 341 45.67 -7.58 -0.90
CA ARG A 341 45.45 -8.55 0.18
C ARG A 341 46.68 -8.72 1.07
N ALA A 342 47.87 -8.70 0.49
CA ALA A 342 49.13 -8.79 1.24
C ALA A 342 49.43 -7.53 2.09
N LEU A 343 48.78 -6.39 1.84
CA LEU A 343 49.12 -5.07 2.41
C LEU A 343 47.98 -4.36 3.16
N LEU A 344 46.77 -4.93 3.19
CA LEU A 344 45.55 -4.28 3.69
C LEU A 344 45.71 -3.66 5.09
N THR A 345 46.30 -4.40 6.02
CA THR A 345 46.53 -3.95 7.42
C THR A 345 47.47 -2.74 7.48
N GLU A 346 48.51 -2.72 6.66
CA GLU A 346 49.53 -1.66 6.66
C GLU A 346 49.06 -0.40 5.90
N MET A 347 48.18 -0.57 4.91
CA MET A 347 47.52 0.54 4.21
C MET A 347 46.58 1.32 5.14
N MET A 348 45.75 0.63 5.94
CA MET A 348 44.82 1.28 6.87
C MET A 348 45.53 2.12 7.94
N GLU A 349 46.69 1.66 8.41
CA GLU A 349 47.47 2.37 9.42
C GLU A 349 48.19 3.62 8.87
N ARG A 350 48.61 3.58 7.60
CA ARG A 350 49.14 4.77 6.90
C ARG A 350 48.09 5.82 6.59
N CYS A 351 46.85 5.42 6.32
CA CYS A 351 45.75 6.36 6.06
C CYS A 351 45.48 7.28 7.25
N LYS A 352 45.75 6.86 8.49
CA LYS A 352 45.63 7.71 9.69
C LYS A 352 46.69 8.82 9.79
N LYS A 353 47.80 8.73 9.05
CA LYS A 353 48.98 9.61 9.20
C LYS A 353 49.13 10.68 8.11
N LEU A 354 48.28 10.69 7.09
CA LEU A 354 48.37 11.66 5.99
C LEU A 354 47.52 12.90 6.31
N GLY A 355 48.03 14.10 6.04
CA GLY A 355 47.37 15.38 6.37
C GLY A 355 46.26 15.82 5.42
N ASN A 356 45.55 14.90 4.76
CA ASN A 356 44.42 15.22 3.87
C ASN A 356 43.45 14.04 3.70
N ASN A 357 42.91 13.57 4.81
CA ASN A 357 42.16 12.30 4.86
C ASN A 357 40.68 12.43 4.50
N ALA A 358 40.13 13.64 4.36
CA ALA A 358 38.69 13.82 4.18
C ALA A 358 38.17 13.16 2.90
N LEU A 359 38.83 13.40 1.77
CA LEU A 359 38.49 12.76 0.50
C LEU A 359 38.60 11.23 0.57
N LEU A 360 39.68 10.74 1.18
CA LEU A 360 39.90 9.31 1.37
C LEU A 360 38.84 8.68 2.27
N LEU A 361 38.47 9.34 3.37
CA LEU A 361 37.46 8.89 4.30
C LEU A 361 36.09 8.85 3.63
N ASN A 362 35.76 9.85 2.81
CA ASN A 362 34.56 9.83 1.98
C ASN A 362 34.60 8.66 0.99
N SER A 363 35.72 8.42 0.31
CA SER A 363 35.86 7.27 -0.60
C SER A 363 35.71 5.94 0.12
N VAL A 364 36.20 5.81 1.35
CA VAL A 364 36.00 4.62 2.19
C VAL A 364 34.52 4.46 2.53
N MET A 365 33.84 5.50 3.02
CA MET A 365 32.42 5.44 3.35
C MET A 365 31.53 5.16 2.12
N SER A 366 31.96 5.54 0.92
CA SER A 366 31.22 5.28 -0.32
C SER A 366 31.54 3.93 -0.98
N ALA A 367 32.73 3.37 -0.75
CA ALA A 367 33.18 2.15 -1.42
C ALA A 367 32.91 0.87 -0.60
N PHE A 368 32.89 0.98 0.73
CA PHE A 368 32.62 -0.15 1.62
C PHE A 368 31.11 -0.33 1.83
N ARG A 369 30.70 -1.55 2.17
CA ARG A 369 29.29 -1.83 2.49
C ARG A 369 28.84 -1.02 3.71
N ALA A 370 27.59 -0.60 3.71
CA ALA A 370 27.01 0.21 4.79
C ALA A 370 27.13 -0.47 6.16
N GLU A 371 26.99 -1.80 6.24
CA GLU A 371 27.15 -2.53 7.50
C GLU A 371 28.54 -2.33 8.12
N PHE A 372 29.60 -2.36 7.30
CA PHE A 372 30.97 -2.19 7.77
C PHE A 372 31.21 -0.80 8.36
N VAL A 373 30.57 0.22 7.78
CA VAL A 373 30.65 1.61 8.23
C VAL A 373 29.81 1.81 9.49
N ALA A 374 28.60 1.25 9.55
CA ALA A 374 27.68 1.35 10.67
C ALA A 374 28.26 0.74 11.96
N THR A 375 28.86 -0.46 11.88
CA THR A 375 29.50 -1.12 13.04
C THR A 375 30.66 -0.32 13.63
N ARG A 376 31.28 0.59 12.86
CA ARG A 376 32.42 1.42 13.28
C ARG A 376 32.13 2.92 13.26
N SER A 377 30.86 3.29 13.31
CA SER A 377 30.40 4.66 13.20
C SER A 377 31.07 5.61 14.20
N MET A 378 31.33 5.16 15.43
CA MET A 378 32.07 5.94 16.43
C MET A 378 33.52 6.26 16.03
N ASP A 379 34.23 5.29 15.44
CA ASP A 379 35.60 5.51 14.94
C ASP A 379 35.58 6.51 13.78
N PHE A 380 34.61 6.38 12.87
CA PHE A 380 34.44 7.34 11.77
C PHE A 380 34.13 8.74 12.29
N ILE A 381 33.28 8.90 13.30
CA ILE A 381 33.01 10.21 13.91
C ILE A 381 34.29 10.82 14.51
N GLY A 382 35.11 10.02 15.20
CA GLY A 382 36.42 10.46 15.71
C GLY A 382 37.33 10.95 14.58
N MET A 383 37.49 10.14 13.54
CA MET A 383 38.30 10.49 12.37
C MET A 383 37.79 11.73 11.61
N ILE A 384 36.47 11.91 11.48
CA ILE A 384 35.87 13.10 10.83
C ILE A 384 36.18 14.37 11.63
N LYS A 385 36.13 14.30 12.97
CA LYS A 385 36.41 15.45 13.84
C LYS A 385 37.86 15.90 13.76
N GLU A 386 38.79 14.94 13.77
CA GLU A 386 40.24 15.16 13.71
C GLU A 386 40.76 15.53 12.31
N CYS A 387 39.96 15.30 11.25
CA CYS A 387 40.36 15.61 9.90
C CYS A 387 40.49 17.12 9.63
N ASP A 388 41.47 17.51 8.82
CA ASP A 388 41.59 18.86 8.29
C ASP A 388 40.52 19.13 7.21
N GLU A 389 39.93 20.33 7.22
CA GLU A 389 38.90 20.76 6.25
C GLU A 389 39.48 21.16 4.88
N SER A 390 40.80 21.09 4.71
CA SER A 390 41.52 21.55 3.52
C SER A 390 41.32 20.61 2.33
N GLY A 391 40.23 20.80 1.58
CA GLY A 391 39.97 20.16 0.29
C GLY A 391 38.66 19.39 0.21
N PHE A 392 38.07 18.99 1.35
CA PHE A 392 36.74 18.36 1.39
C PHE A 392 35.99 18.71 2.70
N PRO A 393 34.82 19.35 2.63
CA PRO A 393 34.09 19.80 3.81
C PRO A 393 33.64 18.68 4.76
N LYS A 394 33.72 18.93 6.07
CA LYS A 394 33.24 17.99 7.11
C LYS A 394 31.76 17.68 7.03
N HIS A 395 30.93 18.64 6.61
CA HIS A 395 29.48 18.42 6.48
C HIS A 395 29.17 17.30 5.47
N LEU A 396 29.93 17.21 4.37
CA LEU A 396 29.77 16.13 3.38
C LEU A 396 30.14 14.76 3.97
N LEU A 397 31.14 14.70 4.87
CA LEU A 397 31.50 13.46 5.55
C LEU A 397 30.40 13.01 6.52
N PHE A 398 29.82 13.93 7.29
CA PHE A 398 28.69 13.61 8.16
C PHE A 398 27.44 13.22 7.36
N ARG A 399 27.22 13.82 6.19
CA ARG A 399 26.17 13.39 5.27
C ARG A 399 26.41 11.96 4.76
N SER A 400 27.61 11.65 4.28
CA SER A 400 27.97 10.30 3.82
C SER A 400 27.87 9.25 4.93
N LEU A 401 28.26 9.59 6.15
CA LEU A 401 28.07 8.72 7.32
C LEU A 401 26.59 8.49 7.59
N GLY A 402 25.78 9.55 7.62
CA GLY A 402 24.33 9.44 7.82
C GLY A 402 23.65 8.55 6.77
N LEU A 403 24.07 8.62 5.50
CA LEU A 403 23.52 7.78 4.43
C LEU A 403 23.82 6.29 4.68
N ASN A 404 25.03 5.97 5.14
CA ASN A 404 25.38 4.60 5.52
C ASN A 404 24.55 4.12 6.72
N LEU A 405 24.33 5.00 7.71
CA LEU A 405 23.52 4.69 8.89
C LEU A 405 22.02 4.57 8.60
N ALA A 406 21.52 5.20 7.53
CA ALA A 406 20.15 4.98 7.06
C ALA A 406 19.98 3.59 6.43
N LEU A 407 21.03 3.09 5.76
CA LEU A 407 21.03 1.79 5.09
C LEU A 407 21.31 0.62 6.03
N ALA A 408 22.13 0.81 7.06
CA ALA A 408 22.52 -0.25 8.01
C ALA A 408 22.54 0.25 9.46
N ASP A 409 22.09 -0.61 10.36
CA ASP A 409 21.92 -0.27 11.78
C ASP A 409 23.27 -0.38 12.54
N PRO A 410 23.69 0.66 13.28
CA PRO A 410 24.85 0.58 14.16
C PRO A 410 24.51 -0.18 15.46
N PRO A 411 25.54 -0.57 16.26
CA PRO A 411 25.34 -1.26 17.54
C PRO A 411 24.42 -0.48 18.48
N GLU A 412 23.48 -1.18 19.14
CA GLU A 412 22.39 -0.53 19.89
C GLU A 412 22.90 0.41 20.99
N ASN A 413 23.95 -0.01 21.69
CA ASN A 413 24.58 0.73 22.78
C ASN A 413 25.16 2.08 22.32
N ASP A 414 25.57 2.17 21.06
CA ASP A 414 26.26 3.35 20.54
C ASP A 414 25.30 4.36 19.88
N ARG A 415 24.05 3.95 19.57
CA ARG A 415 23.08 4.74 18.78
C ARG A 415 22.91 6.17 19.30
N LEU A 416 22.63 6.33 20.58
CA LEU A 416 22.43 7.63 21.20
C LEU A 416 23.71 8.49 21.18
N GLN A 417 24.86 7.86 21.40
CA GLN A 417 26.14 8.56 21.40
C GLN A 417 26.53 9.00 19.99
N ILE A 418 26.29 8.18 18.98
CA ILE A 418 26.46 8.50 17.55
C ILE A 418 25.64 9.75 17.19
N LEU A 419 24.35 9.75 17.52
CA LEU A 419 23.48 10.90 17.25
C LEU A 419 24.00 12.16 17.95
N ASN A 420 24.30 12.08 19.25
CA ASN A 420 24.77 13.24 20.01
C ASN A 420 26.09 13.80 19.48
N GLU A 421 27.06 12.94 19.16
CA GLU A 421 28.38 13.37 18.69
C GLU A 421 28.36 13.92 17.26
N ALA A 422 27.51 13.38 16.39
CA ALA A 422 27.28 13.93 15.06
C ALA A 422 26.49 15.24 15.12
N TRP A 423 25.39 15.28 15.88
CA TRP A 423 24.50 16.44 15.95
C TRP A 423 25.17 17.66 16.60
N LYS A 424 26.10 17.45 17.55
CA LYS A 424 26.98 18.51 18.10
C LYS A 424 27.77 19.28 17.05
N VAL A 425 28.11 18.64 15.93
CA VAL A 425 28.82 19.27 14.81
C VAL A 425 27.82 19.85 13.80
N ILE A 426 26.79 19.08 13.44
CA ILE A 426 25.78 19.48 12.46
C ILE A 426 25.07 20.77 12.89
N THR A 427 24.64 20.88 14.15
CA THR A 427 23.95 22.08 14.69
C THR A 427 24.80 23.35 14.72
N LYS A 428 26.11 23.25 14.48
CA LYS A 428 27.03 24.41 14.43
C LYS A 428 27.29 24.90 13.00
N LEU A 429 26.73 24.24 11.98
CA LEU A 429 26.89 24.65 10.58
C LEU A 429 26.17 25.98 10.34
N LYS A 430 26.92 26.97 9.83
CA LYS A 430 26.40 28.33 9.60
C LYS A 430 25.63 28.48 8.29
N SER A 431 26.00 27.70 7.27
CA SER A 431 25.33 27.69 5.97
C SER A 431 24.03 26.88 6.07
N PRO A 432 22.85 27.46 5.80
CA PRO A 432 21.58 26.73 5.82
C PRO A 432 21.57 25.56 4.83
N GLN A 433 22.20 25.71 3.67
CA GLN A 433 22.30 24.66 2.65
C GLN A 433 23.16 23.49 3.12
N ASP A 434 24.30 23.75 3.75
CA ASP A 434 25.16 22.68 4.26
C ASP A 434 24.50 21.95 5.43
N TYR A 435 23.79 22.70 6.27
CA TYR A 435 23.02 22.18 7.40
C TYR A 435 21.89 21.25 6.92
N ILE A 436 21.01 21.74 6.03
CA ILE A 436 19.82 20.99 5.63
C ILE A 436 20.18 19.70 4.89
N ASN A 437 21.24 19.71 4.08
CA ASN A 437 21.76 18.53 3.39
C ASN A 437 22.25 17.43 4.36
N CYS A 438 22.66 17.80 5.58
CA CYS A 438 22.96 16.85 6.65
C CYS A 438 21.69 16.45 7.40
N ALA A 439 20.87 17.43 7.82
CA ALA A 439 19.67 17.18 8.59
C ALA A 439 18.68 16.26 7.87
N GLU A 440 18.50 16.43 6.55
CA GLU A 440 17.65 15.57 5.71
C GLU A 440 17.99 14.08 5.84
N VAL A 441 19.28 13.75 5.92
CA VAL A 441 19.76 12.37 6.02
C VAL A 441 19.65 11.86 7.46
N TRP A 442 20.05 12.67 8.42
CA TRP A 442 20.10 12.28 9.84
C TRP A 442 18.72 12.21 10.52
N VAL A 443 17.71 12.89 9.98
CA VAL A 443 16.31 12.71 10.42
C VAL A 443 15.88 11.26 10.28
N GLU A 444 16.25 10.58 9.18
CA GLU A 444 15.88 9.19 8.93
C GLU A 444 16.44 8.26 10.03
N TYR A 445 17.73 8.42 10.33
CA TYR A 445 18.39 7.72 11.43
C TYR A 445 17.69 8.00 12.77
N THR A 446 17.29 9.26 13.00
CA THR A 446 16.58 9.65 14.23
C THR A 446 15.21 8.97 14.32
N CYS A 447 14.44 8.98 13.22
CA CYS A 447 13.11 8.38 13.16
C CYS A 447 13.13 6.85 13.29
N ARG A 448 14.18 6.19 12.79
CA ARG A 448 14.31 4.72 12.82
C ARG A 448 14.64 4.16 14.21
N HIS A 449 15.41 4.91 15.01
CA HIS A 449 15.99 4.38 16.26
C HIS A 449 15.51 5.04 17.55
N PHE A 450 14.87 6.20 17.46
CA PHE A 450 14.51 6.99 18.64
C PHE A 450 13.03 7.31 18.69
N THR A 451 12.61 7.91 19.80
CA THR A 451 11.21 8.22 20.07
C THR A 451 10.83 9.59 19.52
N LYS A 452 9.55 9.95 19.70
CA LYS A 452 9.04 11.28 19.34
C LYS A 452 9.83 12.43 19.97
N ARG A 453 10.53 12.22 21.10
CA ARG A 453 11.29 13.27 21.81
C ARG A 453 12.50 13.72 21.00
N GLU A 454 13.29 12.78 20.49
CA GLU A 454 14.49 13.08 19.71
C GLU A 454 14.10 13.69 18.36
N VAL A 455 13.06 13.16 17.71
CA VAL A 455 12.52 13.73 16.46
C VAL A 455 12.02 15.16 16.68
N ASN A 456 11.30 15.43 17.78
CA ASN A 456 10.87 16.80 18.12
C ASN A 456 12.06 17.75 18.27
N THR A 457 13.16 17.28 18.87
CA THR A 457 14.38 18.08 19.07
C THR A 457 15.07 18.39 17.74
N VAL A 458 15.17 17.41 16.85
CA VAL A 458 15.72 17.59 15.50
C VAL A 458 14.85 18.55 14.69
N LEU A 459 13.53 18.37 14.66
CA LEU A 459 12.61 19.29 13.96
C LEU A 459 12.69 20.71 14.53
N ALA A 460 12.80 20.88 15.85
CA ALA A 460 13.01 22.18 16.47
C ALA A 460 14.27 22.88 15.95
N ASP A 461 15.36 22.13 15.82
CA ASP A 461 16.64 22.65 15.35
C ASP A 461 16.60 22.99 13.85
N VAL A 462 15.88 22.20 13.04
CA VAL A 462 15.69 22.51 11.63
C VAL A 462 14.88 23.80 11.46
N ILE A 463 13.78 23.97 12.20
CA ILE A 463 13.01 25.22 12.20
C ILE A 463 13.92 26.39 12.54
N LYS A 464 14.74 26.26 13.59
CA LYS A 464 15.66 27.32 14.04
C LYS A 464 16.69 27.74 12.98
N HIS A 465 17.23 26.80 12.21
CA HIS A 465 18.26 27.09 11.19
C HIS A 465 17.69 27.57 9.86
N MET A 466 16.47 27.15 9.51
CA MET A 466 15.89 27.43 8.21
C MET A 466 14.96 28.66 8.21
N THR A 467 14.46 29.08 9.38
CA THR A 467 13.62 30.28 9.51
C THR A 467 14.37 31.61 9.23
N PRO A 468 15.61 31.82 9.71
CA PRO A 468 16.36 33.04 9.40
C PRO A 468 16.49 33.26 7.90
N ASP A 469 16.33 34.52 7.48
CA ASP A 469 16.42 34.96 6.08
C ASP A 469 15.52 34.19 5.09
N ARG A 470 14.49 33.48 5.59
CA ARG A 470 13.61 32.60 4.80
C ARG A 470 14.38 31.54 4.01
N ALA A 471 15.48 31.03 4.57
CA ALA A 471 16.31 30.01 3.91
C ALA A 471 15.53 28.73 3.53
N PHE A 472 14.39 28.45 4.16
CA PHE A 472 13.48 27.36 3.79
C PHE A 472 12.97 27.42 2.34
N GLU A 473 12.91 28.61 1.71
CA GLU A 473 12.38 28.75 0.34
C GLU A 473 13.26 28.09 -0.72
N ASP A 474 14.57 28.12 -0.51
CA ASP A 474 15.56 27.52 -1.41
C ASP A 474 15.75 26.02 -1.13
N SER A 475 15.14 25.48 -0.07
CA SER A 475 15.35 24.11 0.40
C SER A 475 14.07 23.30 0.58
N TYR A 476 12.98 23.68 -0.10
CA TYR A 476 11.72 22.93 -0.08
C TYR A 476 11.88 21.43 -0.40
N PRO A 477 12.68 21.00 -1.39
CA PRO A 477 12.84 19.57 -1.69
C PRO A 477 13.38 18.77 -0.50
N GLN A 478 14.37 19.30 0.22
CA GLN A 478 14.95 18.65 1.39
C GLN A 478 13.95 18.64 2.57
N LEU A 479 13.19 19.72 2.76
CA LEU A 479 12.15 19.77 3.79
C LEU A 479 11.00 18.78 3.50
N GLN A 480 10.62 18.61 2.24
CA GLN A 480 9.66 17.59 1.82
C GLN A 480 10.18 16.17 2.10
N SER A 481 11.45 15.91 1.77
CA SER A 481 12.14 14.64 2.08
C SER A 481 12.12 14.34 3.59
N ILE A 482 12.34 15.36 4.44
CA ILE A 482 12.21 15.23 5.90
C ILE A 482 10.78 14.79 6.30
N ILE A 483 9.73 15.43 5.78
CA ILE A 483 8.35 14.99 6.07
C ILE A 483 8.14 13.54 5.65
N GLN A 484 8.53 13.19 4.41
CA GLN A 484 8.35 11.85 3.87
C GLN A 484 9.05 10.78 4.73
N LYS A 485 10.25 11.06 5.22
CA LYS A 485 10.99 10.17 6.14
C LYS A 485 10.31 10.05 7.50
N VAL A 486 9.81 11.17 8.06
CA VAL A 486 9.07 11.14 9.34
C VAL A 486 7.81 10.29 9.22
N ILE A 487 6.98 10.50 8.20
CA ILE A 487 5.72 9.75 8.01
C ILE A 487 5.94 8.29 7.58
N ALA A 488 7.10 7.97 6.98
CA ALA A 488 7.48 6.60 6.64
C ALA A 488 7.82 5.74 7.87
N HIS A 489 8.13 6.35 9.02
CA HIS A 489 8.48 5.64 10.26
C HIS A 489 7.46 5.86 11.39
N PHE A 490 6.78 7.01 11.44
CA PHE A 490 5.74 7.31 12.41
C PHE A 490 4.36 7.00 11.83
N HIS A 491 3.90 5.77 12.01
CA HIS A 491 2.60 5.31 11.51
C HIS A 491 1.43 5.62 12.47
N ASP A 492 1.72 5.86 13.74
CA ASP A 492 0.71 6.33 14.71
C ASP A 492 0.57 7.85 14.60
N PHE A 493 -0.53 8.29 14.00
CA PHE A 493 -0.82 9.70 13.79
C PHE A 493 -1.16 10.46 15.08
N SER A 494 -1.62 9.78 16.14
CA SER A 494 -1.80 10.42 17.45
C SER A 494 -0.44 10.81 18.03
N VAL A 495 0.53 9.90 17.94
CA VAL A 495 1.92 10.15 18.35
C VAL A 495 2.55 11.24 17.47
N LEU A 496 2.38 11.17 16.15
CA LEU A 496 2.92 12.17 15.22
C LEU A 496 2.39 13.57 15.48
N PHE A 497 1.07 13.75 15.60
CA PHE A 497 0.49 15.07 15.87
C PHE A 497 0.71 15.55 17.31
N SER A 498 1.06 14.66 18.23
CA SER A 498 1.54 15.05 19.56
C SER A 498 2.97 15.62 19.59
N VAL A 499 3.71 15.56 18.47
CA VAL A 499 5.02 16.20 18.33
C VAL A 499 4.83 17.70 18.22
N GLU A 500 5.18 18.43 19.28
CA GLU A 500 4.97 19.89 19.39
C GLU A 500 5.51 20.69 18.20
N LYS A 501 6.64 20.26 17.61
CA LYS A 501 7.28 20.95 16.49
C LYS A 501 6.88 20.44 15.11
N PHE A 502 6.02 19.42 15.00
CA PHE A 502 5.60 18.89 13.70
C PHE A 502 4.69 19.86 12.93
N LEU A 503 3.63 20.38 13.55
CA LEU A 503 2.76 21.38 12.90
C LEU A 503 3.51 22.70 12.61
N PRO A 504 4.30 23.27 13.55
CA PRO A 504 5.15 24.43 13.22
C PRO A 504 6.13 24.19 12.07
N PHE A 505 6.65 22.98 11.92
CA PHE A 505 7.50 22.61 10.78
C PHE A 505 6.69 22.59 9.47
N LEU A 506 5.46 22.06 9.50
CA LEU A 506 4.54 22.10 8.35
C LEU A 506 4.17 23.54 7.94
N ASP A 507 4.09 24.47 8.89
CA ASP A 507 3.80 25.87 8.61
C ASP A 507 4.96 26.63 7.94
N MET A 508 6.15 26.03 7.85
CA MET A 508 7.27 26.59 7.07
C MET A 508 7.03 26.52 5.55
N PHE A 509 6.12 25.64 5.09
CA PHE A 509 5.76 25.54 3.68
C PHE A 509 4.83 26.67 3.28
N GLN A 510 5.40 27.83 2.96
CA GLN A 510 4.64 29.05 2.62
C GLN A 510 4.20 29.09 1.15
N LYS A 511 4.92 28.42 0.24
CA LYS A 511 4.53 28.31 -1.16
C LYS A 511 3.36 27.34 -1.29
N GLU A 512 2.19 27.85 -1.70
CA GLU A 512 0.92 27.10 -1.76
C GLU A 512 1.04 25.75 -2.48
N SER A 513 1.63 25.72 -3.68
CA SER A 513 1.81 24.48 -4.45
C SER A 513 2.60 23.41 -3.69
N VAL A 514 3.63 23.83 -2.95
CA VAL A 514 4.49 22.90 -2.19
C VAL A 514 3.76 22.42 -0.93
N ARG A 515 3.03 23.33 -0.26
CA ARG A 515 2.24 23.01 0.94
C ARG A 515 1.16 21.98 0.63
N VAL A 516 0.47 22.13 -0.50
CA VAL A 516 -0.57 21.20 -0.95
C VAL A 516 0.01 19.81 -1.22
N GLU A 517 1.16 19.72 -1.90
CA GLU A 517 1.83 18.43 -2.13
C GLU A 517 2.26 17.74 -0.82
N VAL A 518 2.77 18.49 0.15
CA VAL A 518 3.08 17.93 1.49
C VAL A 518 1.82 17.42 2.18
N CYS A 519 0.73 18.17 2.11
CA CYS A 519 -0.56 17.76 2.67
C CYS A 519 -1.09 16.48 2.00
N LYS A 520 -0.95 16.35 0.68
CA LYS A 520 -1.27 15.13 -0.08
C LYS A 520 -0.44 13.94 0.45
N CYS A 521 0.88 14.09 0.59
CA CYS A 521 1.75 13.02 1.13
C CYS A 521 1.33 12.58 2.54
N ILE A 522 1.01 13.52 3.44
CA ILE A 522 0.54 13.19 4.80
C ILE A 522 -0.78 12.42 4.75
N MET A 523 -1.72 12.84 3.89
CA MET A 523 -3.01 12.18 3.73
C MET A 523 -2.90 10.79 3.11
N GLU A 524 -2.03 10.60 2.12
CA GLU A 524 -1.74 9.29 1.54
C GLU A 524 -1.17 8.34 2.59
N ALA A 525 -0.23 8.82 3.42
CA ALA A 525 0.31 8.03 4.52
C ALA A 525 -0.77 7.69 5.57
N PHE A 526 -1.65 8.65 5.90
CA PHE A 526 -2.75 8.41 6.84
C PHE A 526 -3.69 7.31 6.35
N ILE A 527 -4.17 7.42 5.11
CA ILE A 527 -5.09 6.44 4.51
C ILE A 527 -4.43 5.05 4.40
N LYS A 528 -3.12 5.00 4.14
CA LYS A 528 -2.38 3.74 4.02
C LYS A 528 -2.15 3.04 5.35
N HIS A 529 -1.85 3.79 6.42
CA HIS A 529 -1.39 3.22 7.68
C HIS A 529 -2.47 3.16 8.77
N GLN A 530 -3.47 4.04 8.74
CA GLN A 530 -4.58 4.00 9.68
C GLN A 530 -5.53 2.86 9.30
N GLN A 531 -5.63 1.83 10.14
CA GLN A 531 -6.53 0.70 9.90
C GLN A 531 -7.89 0.84 10.59
N GLU A 532 -7.91 1.40 11.80
CA GLU A 532 -9.14 1.56 12.58
C GLU A 532 -9.70 2.99 12.49
N PRO A 533 -11.03 3.16 12.46
CA PRO A 533 -11.63 4.47 12.58
C PRO A 533 -11.22 5.18 13.87
N THR A 534 -11.01 6.49 13.79
CA THR A 534 -10.55 7.32 14.89
C THR A 534 -11.63 8.32 15.34
N LYS A 535 -11.56 8.66 16.63
CA LYS A 535 -12.32 9.73 17.29
C LYS A 535 -11.42 10.66 18.10
N ASP A 536 -10.10 10.53 17.95
CA ASP A 536 -9.12 11.33 18.68
C ASP A 536 -9.19 12.79 18.21
N PRO A 537 -9.57 13.75 19.08
CA PRO A 537 -9.67 15.16 18.70
C PRO A 537 -8.37 15.74 18.14
N VAL A 538 -7.21 15.23 18.55
CA VAL A 538 -5.91 15.70 18.04
C VAL A 538 -5.77 15.33 16.56
N ILE A 539 -6.05 14.09 16.21
CA ILE A 539 -6.02 13.61 14.82
C ILE A 539 -7.08 14.34 14.00
N LEU A 540 -8.32 14.43 14.52
CA LEU A 540 -9.43 15.05 13.81
C LEU A 540 -9.12 16.51 13.47
N ASN A 541 -8.72 17.33 14.44
CA ASN A 541 -8.44 18.74 14.21
C ASN A 541 -7.25 18.95 13.25
N ALA A 542 -6.18 18.18 13.42
CA ALA A 542 -4.98 18.30 12.58
C ALA A 542 -5.27 17.91 11.12
N LEU A 543 -5.91 16.76 10.89
CA LEU A 543 -6.26 16.30 9.54
C LEU A 543 -7.36 17.16 8.90
N LEU A 544 -8.29 17.70 9.69
CA LEU A 544 -9.28 18.66 9.19
C LEU A 544 -8.59 19.91 8.63
N HIS A 545 -7.60 20.44 9.34
CA HIS A 545 -6.78 21.58 8.87
C HIS A 545 -5.98 21.23 7.60
N ILE A 546 -5.37 20.03 7.54
CA ILE A 546 -4.65 19.55 6.35
C ILE A 546 -5.59 19.40 5.15
N CYS A 547 -6.75 18.78 5.34
CA CYS A 547 -7.78 18.63 4.31
C CYS A 547 -8.31 19.99 3.84
N LYS A 548 -8.50 20.94 4.76
CA LYS A 548 -8.89 22.31 4.42
C LYS A 548 -7.85 22.99 3.55
N THR A 549 -6.57 22.88 3.90
CA THR A 549 -5.46 23.45 3.12
C THR A 549 -5.45 22.90 1.69
N MET A 550 -5.70 21.60 1.52
CA MET A 550 -5.84 21.00 0.20
C MET A 550 -7.07 21.51 -0.55
N HIS A 551 -8.24 21.58 0.10
CA HIS A 551 -9.48 22.08 -0.51
C HIS A 551 -9.35 23.54 -0.96
N ASP A 552 -8.76 24.41 -0.13
CA ASP A 552 -8.67 25.84 -0.38
C ASP A 552 -7.77 26.19 -1.59
N SER A 553 -6.92 25.25 -2.02
CA SER A 553 -6.13 25.36 -3.26
C SER A 553 -6.95 25.15 -4.55
N VAL A 554 -8.18 24.63 -4.44
CA VAL A 554 -9.06 24.38 -5.60
C VAL A 554 -9.65 25.70 -6.09
N ASN A 555 -9.35 26.05 -7.34
CA ASN A 555 -9.85 27.25 -8.00
C ASN A 555 -10.42 26.94 -9.39
N ALA A 556 -10.88 27.96 -10.11
CA ALA A 556 -11.53 27.81 -11.41
C ALA A 556 -10.61 27.21 -12.51
N LEU A 557 -9.29 27.23 -12.33
CA LEU A 557 -8.30 26.69 -13.25
C LEU A 557 -7.83 25.28 -12.86
N THR A 558 -8.25 24.76 -11.70
CA THR A 558 -7.87 23.42 -11.24
C THR A 558 -8.48 22.37 -12.16
N LEU A 559 -7.64 21.45 -12.63
CA LEU A 559 -8.05 20.36 -13.52
C LEU A 559 -8.99 19.38 -12.79
N GLU A 560 -9.92 18.78 -13.53
CA GLU A 560 -10.87 17.81 -12.98
C GLU A 560 -10.18 16.60 -12.33
N ASP A 561 -9.06 16.12 -12.89
CA ASP A 561 -8.31 15.00 -12.31
C ASP A 561 -7.64 15.37 -10.98
N GLU A 562 -7.21 16.63 -10.83
CA GLU A 562 -6.68 17.12 -9.56
C GLU A 562 -7.78 17.24 -8.51
N LYS A 563 -8.96 17.79 -8.88
CA LYS A 563 -10.14 17.81 -8.00
C LYS A 563 -10.52 16.41 -7.52
N ARG A 564 -10.50 15.42 -8.42
CA ARG A 564 -10.77 14.01 -8.09
C ARG A 564 -9.75 13.45 -7.10
N THR A 565 -8.47 13.73 -7.31
CA THR A 565 -7.39 13.28 -6.42
C THR A 565 -7.55 13.87 -5.01
N LEU A 566 -7.78 15.18 -4.92
CA LEU A 566 -8.02 15.85 -3.63
C LEU A 566 -9.28 15.33 -2.94
N ALA A 567 -10.37 15.16 -3.67
CA ALA A 567 -11.60 14.60 -3.14
C ALA A 567 -11.44 13.15 -2.66
N HIS A 568 -10.62 12.34 -3.34
CA HIS A 568 -10.31 10.98 -2.91
C HIS A 568 -9.62 10.95 -1.55
N LEU A 569 -8.60 11.81 -1.35
CA LEU A 569 -7.88 11.91 -0.07
C LEU A 569 -8.77 12.40 1.07
N ILE A 570 -9.59 13.44 0.81
CA ILE A 570 -10.53 13.97 1.80
C ILE A 570 -11.60 12.93 2.15
N ASN A 571 -12.12 12.20 1.16
CA ASN A 571 -13.06 11.10 1.40
C ASN A 571 -12.43 9.95 2.19
N GLY A 572 -11.14 9.67 1.97
CA GLY A 572 -10.37 8.73 2.78
C GLY A 572 -10.36 9.14 4.26
N PHE A 573 -10.12 10.42 4.56
CA PHE A 573 -10.23 10.94 5.93
C PHE A 573 -11.63 10.78 6.51
N ILE A 574 -12.66 11.28 5.81
CA ILE A 574 -14.05 11.28 6.29
C ILE A 574 -14.53 9.87 6.64
N LYS A 575 -14.13 8.85 5.86
CA LYS A 575 -14.46 7.44 6.12
C LYS A 575 -13.80 6.88 7.37
N MET A 576 -12.66 7.41 7.77
CA MET A 576 -11.92 6.98 8.96
C MET A 576 -12.40 7.68 10.24
N VAL A 577 -13.33 8.64 10.16
CA VAL A 577 -13.88 9.31 11.35
C VAL A 577 -15.14 8.57 11.83
N SER A 578 -15.09 8.03 13.05
CA SER A 578 -16.23 7.35 13.67
C SER A 578 -16.38 7.68 15.15
N PHE A 579 -17.53 8.23 15.52
CA PHE A 579 -17.92 8.47 16.91
C PHE A 579 -18.71 7.30 17.53
N GLY A 580 -18.77 6.15 16.83
CA GLY A 580 -19.44 4.94 17.30
C GLY A 580 -20.95 5.13 17.45
N ARG A 581 -21.45 5.12 18.69
CA ARG A 581 -22.89 5.29 18.99
C ARG A 581 -23.30 6.74 19.24
N ASP A 582 -22.34 7.68 19.24
CA ASP A 582 -22.66 9.10 19.34
C ASP A 582 -23.02 9.65 17.96
N PHE A 583 -24.28 9.44 17.59
CA PHE A 583 -24.80 9.82 16.27
C PHE A 583 -24.91 11.33 16.08
N GLU A 584 -25.13 12.09 17.15
CA GLU A 584 -25.24 13.55 17.09
C GLU A 584 -23.88 14.18 16.80
N GLN A 585 -22.83 13.69 17.46
CA GLN A 585 -21.47 14.14 17.20
C GLN A 585 -21.03 13.78 15.77
N GLN A 586 -21.37 12.58 15.28
CA GLN A 586 -21.08 12.21 13.90
C GLN A 586 -21.79 13.12 12.88
N LEU A 587 -23.08 13.39 13.07
CA LEU A 587 -23.82 14.28 12.17
C LEU A 587 -23.27 15.71 12.22
N SER A 588 -22.88 16.18 13.39
CA SER A 588 -22.21 17.48 13.54
C SER A 588 -20.92 17.55 12.73
N PHE A 589 -20.10 16.50 12.77
CA PHE A 589 -18.89 16.39 11.94
C PHE A 589 -19.19 16.40 10.43
N TYR A 590 -20.27 15.76 9.97
CA TYR A 590 -20.68 15.81 8.56
C TYR A 590 -21.18 17.19 8.15
N VAL A 591 -21.90 17.90 9.03
CA VAL A 591 -22.33 19.28 8.79
C VAL A 591 -21.13 20.21 8.65
N GLU A 592 -20.14 20.08 9.54
CA GLU A 592 -18.89 20.82 9.47
C GLU A 592 -18.13 20.51 8.18
N SER A 593 -17.95 19.22 7.86
CA SER A 593 -17.28 18.77 6.63
C SER A 593 -17.97 19.30 5.36
N ARG A 594 -19.31 19.28 5.32
CA ARG A 594 -20.09 19.83 4.19
C ARG A 594 -19.87 21.33 4.02
N SER A 595 -19.81 22.07 5.13
CA SER A 595 -19.61 23.52 5.10
C SER A 595 -18.20 23.89 4.62
N MET A 596 -17.21 23.08 4.97
CA MET A 596 -15.81 23.34 4.67
C MET A 596 -15.40 22.87 3.27
N PHE A 597 -15.96 21.76 2.77
CA PHE A 597 -15.57 21.15 1.48
C PHE A 597 -16.60 21.36 0.36
N CYS A 598 -17.28 22.51 0.36
CA CYS A 598 -18.44 22.76 -0.50
C CYS A 598 -18.15 22.75 -2.01
N ASN A 599 -16.88 22.96 -2.42
CA ASN A 599 -16.51 23.07 -3.83
C ASN A 599 -16.16 21.71 -4.46
N LEU A 600 -16.15 20.62 -3.68
CA LEU A 600 -15.83 19.28 -4.14
C LEU A 600 -17.08 18.39 -4.14
N GLU A 601 -17.76 18.31 -5.30
CA GLU A 601 -18.95 17.46 -5.48
C GLU A 601 -18.76 16.00 -5.01
N PRO A 602 -17.62 15.31 -5.28
CA PRO A 602 -17.45 13.93 -4.80
C PRO A 602 -17.38 13.81 -3.27
N VAL A 603 -17.00 14.87 -2.55
CA VAL A 603 -17.04 14.89 -1.08
C VAL A 603 -18.47 15.05 -0.59
N LEU A 604 -19.26 15.92 -1.23
CA LEU A 604 -20.67 16.10 -0.90
C LEU A 604 -21.47 14.80 -1.12
N VAL A 605 -21.23 14.11 -2.23
CA VAL A 605 -21.84 12.81 -2.53
C VAL A 605 -21.50 11.79 -1.43
N GLN A 606 -20.25 11.71 -1.00
CA GLN A 606 -19.82 10.81 0.07
C GLN A 606 -20.52 11.12 1.42
N LEU A 607 -20.74 12.39 1.73
CA LEU A 607 -21.47 12.80 2.93
C LEU A 607 -22.95 12.40 2.85
N ILE A 608 -23.59 12.56 1.69
CA ILE A 608 -24.96 12.09 1.44
C ILE A 608 -25.05 10.57 1.64
N HIS A 609 -24.10 9.82 1.07
CA HIS A 609 -24.04 8.36 1.23
C HIS A 609 -23.94 7.96 2.70
N ALA A 610 -23.12 8.67 3.48
CA ALA A 610 -22.99 8.42 4.91
C ALA A 610 -24.31 8.67 5.66
N CYS A 611 -24.97 9.81 5.42
CA CYS A 611 -26.29 10.12 6.01
C CYS A 611 -27.36 9.08 5.65
N VAL A 612 -27.37 8.60 4.40
CA VAL A 612 -28.25 7.53 3.96
C VAL A 612 -27.97 6.23 4.73
N ALA A 613 -26.70 5.85 4.92
CA ALA A 613 -26.35 4.69 5.74
C ALA A 613 -26.83 4.82 7.20
N TYR A 614 -26.76 6.03 7.79
CA TYR A 614 -27.30 6.27 9.14
C TYR A 614 -28.81 6.06 9.24
N CYS A 615 -29.56 6.35 8.18
CA CYS A 615 -30.99 6.05 8.15
C CYS A 615 -31.22 4.53 8.28
N PHE A 616 -30.40 3.71 7.62
CA PHE A 616 -30.52 2.25 7.67
C PHE A 616 -30.28 1.67 9.07
N ILE A 617 -29.41 2.29 9.87
CA ILE A 617 -29.13 1.90 11.27
C ILE A 617 -30.24 2.39 12.20
N THR A 618 -30.82 3.57 11.92
CA THR A 618 -31.78 4.22 12.81
C THR A 618 -33.19 3.62 12.69
N ILE A 619 -33.64 3.31 11.46
CA ILE A 619 -34.99 2.80 11.19
C ILE A 619 -35.36 1.54 12.03
N PRO A 620 -34.49 0.52 12.17
CA PRO A 620 -34.78 -0.65 13.01
C PRO A 620 -35.15 -0.32 14.46
N SER A 621 -34.68 0.82 14.99
CA SER A 621 -34.92 1.23 16.38
C SER A 621 -36.34 1.77 16.62
N LEU A 622 -37.13 1.96 15.56
CA LEU A 622 -38.51 2.46 15.65
C LEU A 622 -39.50 1.33 15.95
N VAL A 623 -40.47 1.60 16.82
CA VAL A 623 -41.49 0.61 17.22
C VAL A 623 -42.53 0.37 16.11
N GLY A 624 -42.94 1.41 15.39
CA GLY A 624 -44.03 1.34 14.40
C GLY A 624 -43.62 0.64 13.10
N ILE A 625 -44.25 -0.49 12.77
CA ILE A 625 -43.94 -1.25 11.56
C ILE A 625 -44.21 -0.48 10.26
N PHE A 626 -45.35 0.21 10.17
CA PHE A 626 -45.67 1.03 8.99
C PHE A 626 -44.78 2.27 8.88
N THR A 627 -44.33 2.83 10.01
CA THR A 627 -43.32 3.89 10.02
C THR A 627 -42.00 3.37 9.47
N ARG A 628 -41.56 2.18 9.91
CA ARG A 628 -40.36 1.52 9.38
C ARG A 628 -40.46 1.23 7.89
N LEU A 629 -41.56 0.62 7.43
CA LEU A 629 -41.81 0.32 6.01
C LEU A 629 -41.72 1.59 5.13
N ASN A 630 -42.45 2.64 5.50
CA ASN A 630 -42.45 3.90 4.75
C ASN A 630 -41.08 4.57 4.77
N LEU A 631 -40.37 4.56 5.91
CA LEU A 631 -39.02 5.12 5.98
C LEU A 631 -38.02 4.31 5.15
N TYR A 632 -38.08 2.98 5.15
CA TYR A 632 -37.23 2.17 4.28
C TYR A 632 -37.49 2.51 2.80
N LEU A 633 -38.75 2.61 2.38
CA LEU A 633 -39.10 2.97 1.00
C LEU A 633 -38.64 4.38 0.63
N HIS A 634 -38.92 5.39 1.46
CA HIS A 634 -38.50 6.76 1.20
C HIS A 634 -36.98 6.93 1.21
N SER A 635 -36.27 6.30 2.15
CA SER A 635 -34.81 6.30 2.17
C SER A 635 -34.23 5.60 0.94
N GLY A 636 -34.85 4.51 0.46
CA GLY A 636 -34.48 3.86 -0.80
C GLY A 636 -34.71 4.74 -2.03
N GLN A 637 -35.84 5.47 -2.09
CA GLN A 637 -36.14 6.43 -3.14
C GLN A 637 -35.12 7.59 -3.16
N VAL A 638 -34.77 8.13 -1.99
CA VAL A 638 -33.75 9.18 -1.85
C VAL A 638 -32.37 8.65 -2.24
N ALA A 639 -32.02 7.43 -1.83
CA ALA A 639 -30.79 6.77 -2.21
C ALA A 639 -30.70 6.61 -3.75
N LEU A 640 -31.79 6.18 -4.40
CA LEU A 640 -31.87 6.05 -5.85
C LEU A 640 -31.69 7.40 -6.55
N ALA A 641 -32.36 8.45 -6.06
CA ALA A 641 -32.23 9.81 -6.60
C ALA A 641 -30.81 10.40 -6.48
N ASN A 642 -30.00 9.89 -5.54
CA ASN A 642 -28.61 10.28 -5.33
C ASN A 642 -27.60 9.25 -5.88
N GLN A 643 -28.03 8.35 -6.77
CA GLN A 643 -27.17 7.32 -7.41
C GLN A 643 -26.53 6.32 -6.42
N CYS A 644 -27.09 6.18 -5.21
CA CYS A 644 -26.65 5.21 -4.20
C CYS A 644 -27.31 3.84 -4.42
N LEU A 645 -27.07 3.20 -5.56
CA LEU A 645 -27.82 1.99 -5.98
C LEU A 645 -27.72 0.84 -4.96
N SER A 646 -26.53 0.58 -4.42
CA SER A 646 -26.31 -0.46 -3.40
C SER A 646 -27.08 -0.20 -2.11
N GLN A 647 -27.16 1.07 -1.69
CA GLN A 647 -27.90 1.46 -0.50
C GLN A 647 -29.40 1.33 -0.77
N ALA A 648 -29.87 1.81 -1.92
CA ALA A 648 -31.27 1.70 -2.33
C ALA A 648 -31.73 0.23 -2.33
N ASP A 649 -30.96 -0.68 -2.93
CA ASP A 649 -31.23 -2.12 -2.92
C ASP A 649 -31.34 -2.67 -1.49
N ALA A 650 -30.43 -2.30 -0.59
CA ALA A 650 -30.49 -2.71 0.81
C ALA A 650 -31.77 -2.20 1.51
N PHE A 651 -32.16 -0.94 1.29
CA PHE A 651 -33.41 -0.38 1.82
C PHE A 651 -34.63 -1.15 1.31
N PHE A 652 -34.67 -1.47 0.01
CA PHE A 652 -35.78 -2.20 -0.59
C PHE A 652 -35.85 -3.64 -0.07
N LYS A 653 -34.73 -4.35 0.02
CA LYS A 653 -34.68 -5.69 0.62
C LYS A 653 -35.12 -5.69 2.09
N ALA A 654 -34.69 -4.71 2.88
CA ALA A 654 -35.13 -4.57 4.27
C ALA A 654 -36.65 -4.30 4.36
N ALA A 655 -37.19 -3.46 3.46
CA ALA A 655 -38.63 -3.24 3.37
C ALA A 655 -39.40 -4.52 3.01
N ILE A 656 -38.92 -5.28 2.01
CA ILE A 656 -39.50 -6.58 1.59
C ILE A 656 -39.50 -7.57 2.77
N GLY A 657 -38.38 -7.69 3.48
CA GLY A 657 -38.25 -8.59 4.63
C GLY A 657 -39.15 -8.23 5.81
N LEU A 658 -39.62 -6.98 5.89
CA LEU A 658 -40.50 -6.50 6.96
C LEU A 658 -42.01 -6.71 6.65
N VAL A 659 -42.39 -6.90 5.40
CA VAL A 659 -43.80 -7.11 5.00
C VAL A 659 -44.45 -8.33 5.69
N PRO A 660 -43.81 -9.50 5.84
CA PRO A 660 -44.40 -10.64 6.56
C PRO A 660 -44.70 -10.36 8.04
N GLU A 661 -44.00 -9.40 8.66
CA GLU A 661 -44.16 -9.05 10.07
C GLU A 661 -45.36 -8.14 10.34
N VAL A 662 -46.06 -7.67 9.30
CA VAL A 662 -47.19 -6.77 9.45
C VAL A 662 -48.34 -7.47 10.20
N PRO A 663 -48.79 -6.95 11.36
CA PRO A 663 -49.88 -7.56 12.11
C PRO A 663 -51.21 -7.33 11.40
N LYS A 664 -52.21 -8.20 11.61
CA LYS A 664 -53.55 -8.07 10.99
C LYS A 664 -54.31 -6.81 11.39
N THR A 665 -54.12 -6.35 12.62
CA THR A 665 -54.73 -5.12 13.13
C THR A 665 -53.69 -4.20 13.76
N ILE A 666 -53.92 -2.90 13.62
CA ILE A 666 -53.08 -1.85 14.20
C ILE A 666 -53.94 -0.91 15.04
N SER A 667 -53.38 -0.43 16.15
CA SER A 667 -54.02 0.59 16.98
C SER A 667 -53.60 1.98 16.49
N ILE A 668 -54.54 2.74 15.94
CA ILE A 668 -54.36 4.14 15.55
C ILE A 668 -55.31 4.98 16.40
N ASP A 669 -54.78 5.93 17.17
CA ASP A 669 -55.54 6.78 18.09
C ASP A 669 -56.44 5.99 19.07
N GLY A 670 -55.94 4.85 19.56
CA GLY A 670 -56.66 3.96 20.47
C GLY A 670 -57.75 3.11 19.82
N LYS A 671 -57.93 3.17 18.49
CA LYS A 671 -58.89 2.34 17.74
C LYS A 671 -58.14 1.27 16.93
N LEU A 672 -58.59 0.02 17.05
CA LEU A 672 -58.13 -1.08 16.22
C LEU A 672 -58.66 -0.91 14.79
N ARG A 673 -57.77 -0.87 13.81
CA ARG A 673 -58.07 -0.84 12.38
C ARG A 673 -57.38 -2.02 11.68
N PRO A 674 -57.96 -2.57 10.60
CA PRO A 674 -57.27 -3.55 9.76
C PRO A 674 -56.02 -2.93 9.14
N SER A 675 -54.95 -3.69 9.06
CA SER A 675 -53.66 -3.24 8.52
C SER A 675 -53.58 -3.32 7.00
N GLU A 676 -54.37 -4.20 6.39
CA GLU A 676 -54.31 -4.50 4.95
C GLU A 676 -54.50 -3.29 4.03
N PRO A 677 -55.40 -2.32 4.31
CA PRO A 677 -55.52 -1.13 3.46
C PRO A 677 -54.26 -0.26 3.45
N PHE A 678 -53.56 -0.18 4.59
CA PHE A 678 -52.29 0.54 4.71
C PHE A 678 -51.16 -0.21 3.99
N LEU A 679 -51.17 -1.54 4.09
CA LEU A 679 -50.23 -2.39 3.38
C LEU A 679 -50.44 -2.31 1.86
N LEU A 680 -51.69 -2.27 1.38
CA LEU A 680 -52.05 -2.07 -0.02
C LEU A 680 -51.48 -0.75 -0.54
N GLU A 681 -51.69 0.37 0.17
CA GLU A 681 -51.16 1.67 -0.23
C GLU A 681 -49.63 1.67 -0.33
N PHE A 682 -48.96 1.12 0.69
CA PHE A 682 -47.51 0.95 0.73
C PHE A 682 -47.00 0.11 -0.45
N LEU A 683 -47.58 -1.06 -0.69
CA LEU A 683 -47.15 -1.98 -1.75
C LEU A 683 -47.37 -1.39 -3.14
N CYS A 684 -48.47 -0.67 -3.37
CA CYS A 684 -48.68 0.04 -4.63
C CYS A 684 -47.61 1.10 -4.89
N ASN A 685 -47.24 1.88 -3.87
CA ASN A 685 -46.14 2.84 -3.97
C ASN A 685 -44.80 2.13 -4.21
N PHE A 686 -44.54 1.03 -3.52
CA PHE A 686 -43.31 0.26 -3.67
C PHE A 686 -43.19 -0.33 -5.09
N PHE A 687 -44.23 -0.98 -5.61
CA PHE A 687 -44.25 -1.47 -6.98
C PHE A 687 -44.07 -0.35 -8.01
N SER A 688 -44.64 0.83 -7.76
CA SER A 688 -44.39 1.99 -8.64
C SER A 688 -42.91 2.36 -8.66
N THR A 689 -42.26 2.39 -7.49
CA THR A 689 -40.82 2.67 -7.37
C THR A 689 -39.98 1.64 -8.12
N LEU A 690 -40.33 0.35 -8.03
CA LEU A 690 -39.60 -0.73 -8.70
C LEU A 690 -39.57 -0.62 -10.24
N LEU A 691 -40.43 0.20 -10.87
CA LEU A 691 -40.37 0.43 -12.31
C LEU A 691 -39.01 1.01 -12.74
N ILE A 692 -38.47 1.93 -11.94
CA ILE A 692 -37.25 2.69 -12.26
C ILE A 692 -36.01 2.16 -11.52
N VAL A 693 -36.16 1.07 -10.77
CA VAL A 693 -35.04 0.45 -10.07
C VAL A 693 -34.32 -0.48 -11.05
N PRO A 694 -33.00 -0.32 -11.27
CA PRO A 694 -32.24 -1.24 -12.09
C PRO A 694 -32.15 -2.63 -11.43
N ASP A 695 -32.22 -3.68 -12.25
CA ASP A 695 -31.97 -5.05 -11.79
C ASP A 695 -30.49 -5.24 -11.43
N HIS A 696 -30.24 -6.06 -10.41
CA HIS A 696 -28.89 -6.41 -10.00
C HIS A 696 -28.25 -7.39 -11.02
N PRO A 697 -27.00 -7.15 -11.49
CA PRO A 697 -26.36 -7.98 -12.51
C PRO A 697 -26.28 -9.48 -12.17
N GLU A 698 -26.18 -9.81 -10.89
CA GLU A 698 -25.95 -11.19 -10.42
C GLU A 698 -27.22 -11.95 -10.02
N HIS A 699 -28.35 -11.27 -9.78
CA HIS A 699 -29.55 -11.90 -9.20
C HIS A 699 -30.63 -12.26 -10.23
N GLY A 700 -30.34 -12.07 -11.51
CA GLY A 700 -31.29 -12.28 -12.60
C GLY A 700 -32.33 -11.16 -12.69
N VAL A 701 -33.10 -11.19 -13.78
CA VAL A 701 -34.06 -10.13 -14.10
C VAL A 701 -35.29 -10.15 -13.18
N LEU A 702 -35.83 -8.97 -12.88
CA LEU A 702 -37.01 -8.73 -12.06
C LEU A 702 -36.89 -9.30 -10.64
N PHE A 703 -35.69 -9.35 -10.08
CA PHE A 703 -35.41 -10.00 -8.80
C PHE A 703 -36.25 -9.43 -7.64
N LEU A 704 -36.20 -8.11 -7.42
CA LEU A 704 -36.95 -7.46 -6.32
C LEU A 704 -38.47 -7.60 -6.49
N VAL A 705 -38.97 -7.60 -7.73
CA VAL A 705 -40.39 -7.83 -8.04
C VAL A 705 -40.79 -9.25 -7.65
N ARG A 706 -39.94 -10.25 -7.96
CA ARG A 706 -40.17 -11.65 -7.59
C ARG A 706 -40.15 -11.86 -6.08
N GLU A 707 -39.15 -11.31 -5.40
CA GLU A 707 -39.05 -11.41 -3.94
C GLU A 707 -40.28 -10.81 -3.25
N LEU A 708 -40.69 -9.61 -3.67
CA LEU A 708 -41.87 -8.96 -3.11
C LEU A 708 -43.15 -9.77 -3.39
N LEU A 709 -43.30 -10.35 -4.59
CA LEU A 709 -44.43 -11.22 -4.93
C LEU A 709 -44.47 -12.49 -4.07
N ASN A 710 -43.32 -13.12 -3.82
CA ASN A 710 -43.23 -14.31 -2.96
C ASN A 710 -43.67 -13.98 -1.53
N VAL A 711 -43.19 -12.86 -0.99
CA VAL A 711 -43.57 -12.38 0.35
C VAL A 711 -45.07 -12.07 0.45
N ILE A 712 -45.66 -11.44 -0.58
CA ILE A 712 -47.11 -11.19 -0.65
C ILE A 712 -47.91 -12.49 -0.73
N GLN A 713 -47.37 -13.51 -1.40
CA GLN A 713 -48.02 -14.81 -1.51
C GLN A 713 -48.06 -15.54 -0.16
N ASP A 714 -46.97 -15.45 0.62
CA ASP A 714 -46.82 -16.09 1.93
C ASP A 714 -47.52 -15.33 3.08
N TYR A 715 -47.83 -14.04 2.89
CA TYR A 715 -48.57 -13.25 3.86
C TYR A 715 -50.00 -13.79 4.09
N THR A 716 -50.44 -13.80 5.35
CA THR A 716 -51.77 -14.30 5.73
C THR A 716 -52.85 -13.21 5.59
N TRP A 717 -53.50 -13.17 4.44
CA TRP A 717 -54.61 -12.27 4.12
C TRP A 717 -55.92 -12.69 4.81
N GLU A 718 -56.80 -11.73 5.09
CA GLU A 718 -58.17 -11.98 5.56
C GLU A 718 -59.09 -12.43 4.42
N ASP A 719 -59.89 -13.48 4.63
CA ASP A 719 -60.80 -14.04 3.59
C ASP A 719 -61.88 -13.05 3.12
N SER A 720 -62.24 -12.09 3.98
CA SER A 720 -63.16 -11.00 3.66
C SER A 720 -62.56 -9.91 2.77
N SER A 721 -61.23 -9.89 2.63
CA SER A 721 -60.50 -8.86 1.91
C SER A 721 -60.25 -9.25 0.46
N ASP A 722 -60.23 -8.22 -0.40
CA ASP A 722 -59.86 -8.36 -1.81
C ASP A 722 -58.54 -7.63 -2.11
N ASP A 723 -57.83 -7.16 -1.07
CA ASP A 723 -56.65 -6.30 -1.22
C ASP A 723 -55.47 -7.06 -1.87
N LYS A 724 -55.30 -8.36 -1.58
CA LYS A 724 -54.34 -9.23 -2.30
C LYS A 724 -54.53 -9.18 -3.83
N ILE A 725 -55.78 -9.23 -4.28
CA ILE A 725 -56.11 -9.24 -5.71
C ILE A 725 -55.95 -7.85 -6.32
N ARG A 726 -56.22 -6.80 -5.55
CA ARG A 726 -55.92 -5.42 -5.97
C ARG A 726 -54.42 -5.23 -6.16
N ILE A 727 -53.59 -5.75 -5.27
CA ILE A 727 -52.12 -5.73 -5.40
C ILE A 727 -51.70 -6.48 -6.67
N TYR A 728 -52.18 -7.71 -6.88
CA TYR A 728 -51.89 -8.47 -8.11
C TYR A 728 -52.33 -7.74 -9.39
N THR A 729 -53.44 -7.02 -9.33
CA THR A 729 -53.88 -6.16 -10.44
C THR A 729 -52.91 -5.01 -10.69
N SER A 730 -52.42 -4.34 -9.63
CA SER A 730 -51.39 -3.30 -9.74
C SER A 730 -50.04 -3.85 -10.22
N VAL A 731 -49.67 -5.07 -9.83
CA VAL A 731 -48.46 -5.74 -10.36
C VAL A 731 -48.59 -6.00 -11.86
N LEU A 732 -49.76 -6.41 -12.35
CA LEU A 732 -49.97 -6.53 -13.80
C LEU A 732 -49.80 -5.19 -14.51
N HIS A 733 -50.24 -4.08 -13.90
CA HIS A 733 -50.00 -2.74 -14.47
C HIS A 733 -48.51 -2.42 -14.53
N LEU A 734 -47.75 -2.74 -13.47
CA LEU A 734 -46.30 -2.59 -13.42
C LEU A 734 -45.60 -3.42 -14.49
N LEU A 735 -45.87 -4.73 -14.56
CA LEU A 735 -45.23 -5.64 -15.52
C LEU A 735 -45.58 -5.26 -16.97
N SER A 736 -46.76 -4.68 -17.21
CA SER A 736 -47.10 -4.07 -18.50
C SER A 736 -46.36 -2.76 -18.79
N ALA A 737 -45.99 -1.98 -17.77
CA ALA A 737 -45.11 -0.83 -17.94
C ALA A 737 -43.65 -1.27 -18.16
N MET A 738 -43.20 -2.32 -17.48
CA MET A 738 -41.86 -2.90 -17.61
C MET A 738 -41.60 -3.53 -18.99
N SER A 739 -42.65 -3.97 -19.68
CA SER A 739 -42.54 -4.51 -21.05
C SER A 739 -42.42 -3.45 -22.15
N GLN A 740 -42.43 -2.16 -21.81
CA GLN A 740 -42.32 -1.09 -22.79
C GLN A 740 -40.85 -0.81 -23.10
N ASP A 741 -40.55 -0.41 -24.34
CA ASP A 741 -39.19 -0.04 -24.77
C ASP A 741 -38.68 1.25 -24.09
N THR A 742 -39.59 2.05 -23.52
CA THR A 742 -39.26 3.24 -22.75
C THR A 742 -40.29 3.44 -21.64
N TYR A 743 -39.83 3.66 -20.42
CA TYR A 743 -40.69 3.86 -19.26
C TYR A 743 -41.32 5.25 -19.24
N LEU A 744 -42.36 5.40 -18.40
CA LEU A 744 -43.15 6.62 -18.30
C LEU A 744 -42.37 7.77 -17.64
N TYR A 745 -41.46 7.45 -16.73
CA TYR A 745 -40.64 8.40 -15.99
C TYR A 745 -39.29 7.76 -15.65
N HIS A 746 -38.30 8.61 -15.40
CA HIS A 746 -36.91 8.24 -15.12
C HIS A 746 -36.34 9.14 -14.02
N ILE A 747 -35.28 8.67 -13.37
CA ILE A 747 -34.44 9.49 -12.50
C ILE A 747 -33.19 9.89 -13.29
N ASP A 748 -32.78 11.16 -13.18
CA ASP A 748 -31.57 11.65 -13.84
C ASP A 748 -30.35 10.81 -13.43
N LYS A 749 -29.55 10.41 -14.42
CA LYS A 749 -28.33 9.61 -14.26
C LYS A 749 -28.52 8.21 -13.63
N VAL A 750 -29.74 7.67 -13.64
CA VAL A 750 -30.01 6.28 -13.25
C VAL A 750 -30.53 5.49 -14.46
N ASP A 751 -29.77 4.49 -14.89
CA ASP A 751 -30.18 3.61 -15.98
C ASP A 751 -31.21 2.58 -15.49
N SER A 752 -32.48 2.82 -15.78
CA SER A 752 -33.58 1.91 -15.46
C SER A 752 -33.62 0.70 -16.41
N ASN A 753 -34.45 -0.30 -16.10
CA ASN A 753 -34.52 -1.55 -16.86
C ASN A 753 -34.93 -1.40 -18.34
N ASP A 754 -35.56 -0.29 -18.75
CA ASP A 754 -35.78 0.00 -20.17
C ASP A 754 -34.50 0.41 -20.90
N SER A 755 -33.59 1.12 -20.25
CA SER A 755 -32.24 1.38 -20.78
C SER A 755 -31.38 0.10 -20.82
N LEU A 756 -31.52 -0.76 -19.82
CA LEU A 756 -30.70 -1.98 -19.69
C LEU A 756 -31.18 -3.14 -20.58
N TYR A 757 -32.50 -3.33 -20.71
CA TYR A 757 -33.10 -4.49 -21.37
C TYR A 757 -34.15 -4.13 -22.41
N GLY A 758 -34.36 -2.86 -22.74
CA GLY A 758 -35.45 -2.39 -23.62
C GLY A 758 -35.61 -3.26 -24.88
N GLY A 759 -36.76 -3.94 -24.98
CA GLY A 759 -37.09 -4.81 -26.11
C GLY A 759 -36.41 -6.19 -26.13
N ASP A 760 -35.63 -6.57 -25.10
CA ASP A 760 -34.96 -7.87 -25.05
C ASP A 760 -35.94 -9.05 -24.90
N SER A 761 -35.78 -10.03 -25.79
CA SER A 761 -36.70 -11.18 -25.86
C SER A 761 -36.67 -12.08 -24.62
N LYS A 762 -35.53 -12.21 -23.92
CA LYS A 762 -35.42 -13.04 -22.71
C LYS A 762 -36.06 -12.33 -21.53
N PHE A 763 -35.81 -11.04 -21.37
CA PHE A 763 -36.45 -10.20 -20.36
C PHE A 763 -37.98 -10.20 -20.53
N LEU A 764 -38.48 -9.98 -21.74
CA LEU A 764 -39.91 -10.00 -22.04
C LEU A 764 -40.56 -11.37 -21.81
N ALA A 765 -39.83 -12.47 -22.06
CA ALA A 765 -40.32 -13.82 -21.76
C ALA A 765 -40.49 -14.05 -20.25
N GLU A 766 -39.52 -13.62 -19.44
CA GLU A 766 -39.60 -13.71 -17.98
C GLU A 766 -40.70 -12.80 -17.39
N ASN A 767 -40.84 -11.58 -17.91
CA ASN A 767 -41.93 -10.67 -17.56
C ASN A 767 -43.31 -11.28 -17.88
N SER A 768 -43.45 -11.90 -19.06
CA SER A 768 -44.70 -12.54 -19.49
C SER A 768 -45.06 -13.73 -18.59
N LYS A 769 -44.08 -14.55 -18.17
CA LYS A 769 -44.30 -15.64 -17.20
C LYS A 769 -44.86 -15.13 -15.88
N LEU A 770 -44.34 -14.01 -15.36
CA LEU A 770 -44.86 -13.39 -14.15
C LEU A 770 -46.29 -12.88 -14.34
N CYS A 771 -46.60 -12.23 -15.46
CA CYS A 771 -47.96 -11.82 -15.78
C CYS A 771 -48.93 -13.00 -15.82
N GLU A 772 -48.55 -14.13 -16.43
CA GLU A 772 -49.36 -15.35 -16.49
C GLU A 772 -49.62 -15.92 -15.09
N ALA A 773 -48.59 -15.98 -14.24
CA ALA A 773 -48.72 -16.45 -12.86
C ALA A 773 -49.65 -15.56 -12.02
N VAL A 774 -49.47 -14.24 -12.08
CA VAL A 774 -50.30 -13.26 -11.35
C VAL A 774 -51.75 -13.30 -11.85
N MET A 775 -51.96 -13.37 -13.17
CA MET A 775 -53.30 -13.50 -13.73
C MET A 775 -53.99 -14.81 -13.32
N ALA A 776 -53.25 -15.92 -13.25
CA ALA A 776 -53.80 -17.19 -12.77
C ALA A 776 -54.31 -17.08 -11.32
N GLN A 777 -53.60 -16.36 -10.45
CA GLN A 777 -54.03 -16.10 -9.07
C GLN A 777 -55.32 -15.26 -9.02
N ILE A 778 -55.42 -14.21 -9.84
CA ILE A 778 -56.64 -13.38 -9.92
C ILE A 778 -57.84 -14.23 -10.36
N LEU A 779 -57.66 -15.07 -11.40
CA LEU A 779 -58.73 -15.91 -11.92
C LEU A 779 -59.15 -17.02 -10.95
N GLU A 780 -58.22 -17.60 -10.19
CA GLU A 780 -58.56 -18.59 -9.16
C GLU A 780 -59.34 -17.94 -8.01
N HIS A 781 -58.99 -16.72 -7.58
CA HIS A 781 -59.78 -15.99 -6.57
C HIS A 781 -61.21 -15.69 -7.04
N LEU A 782 -61.37 -15.24 -8.30
CA LEU A 782 -62.70 -15.03 -8.88
C LEU A 782 -63.54 -16.32 -8.92
N LYS A 783 -62.89 -17.48 -9.07
CA LYS A 783 -63.55 -18.78 -9.03
C LYS A 783 -63.90 -19.21 -7.60
N THR A 784 -63.05 -18.92 -6.62
CA THR A 784 -63.33 -19.14 -5.19
C THR A 784 -64.53 -18.31 -4.75
N LEU A 785 -64.58 -17.02 -5.09
CA LEU A 785 -65.75 -16.16 -4.81
C LEU A 785 -67.05 -16.67 -5.47
N ALA A 786 -66.95 -17.41 -6.57
CA ALA A 786 -68.10 -18.08 -7.19
C ALA A 786 -68.64 -19.23 -6.34
N LYS A 787 -67.73 -19.99 -5.71
CA LYS A 787 -68.07 -21.11 -4.83
C LYS A 787 -68.65 -20.63 -3.49
N ASP A 788 -68.14 -19.51 -2.98
CA ASP A 788 -68.56 -18.92 -1.70
C ASP A 788 -69.82 -18.04 -1.82
N GLU A 789 -70.49 -18.06 -2.98
CA GLU A 789 -71.67 -17.24 -3.32
C GLU A 789 -71.47 -15.72 -3.10
N ALA A 790 -70.22 -15.24 -3.11
CA ALA A 790 -69.86 -13.83 -2.96
C ALA A 790 -70.02 -13.04 -4.29
N LEU A 791 -71.18 -13.18 -4.93
CA LEU A 791 -71.45 -12.76 -6.31
C LEU A 791 -71.23 -11.25 -6.56
N LYS A 792 -71.50 -10.41 -5.55
CA LYS A 792 -71.28 -8.96 -5.63
C LYS A 792 -69.79 -8.61 -5.68
N ARG A 793 -68.96 -9.23 -4.83
CA ARG A 793 -67.49 -9.05 -4.84
C ARG A 793 -66.90 -9.58 -6.13
N GLN A 794 -67.34 -10.76 -6.56
CA GLN A 794 -66.93 -11.38 -7.83
C GLN A 794 -67.22 -10.47 -9.04
N SER A 795 -68.41 -9.87 -9.09
CA SER A 795 -68.82 -8.95 -10.15
C SER A 795 -67.95 -7.67 -10.19
N LEU A 796 -67.71 -7.06 -9.03
CA LEU A 796 -66.87 -5.85 -8.90
C LEU A 796 -65.41 -6.11 -9.31
N LEU A 797 -64.82 -7.21 -8.82
CA LEU A 797 -63.45 -7.58 -9.18
C LEU A 797 -63.33 -8.01 -10.64
N GLY A 798 -64.31 -8.75 -11.17
CA GLY A 798 -64.35 -9.13 -12.58
C GLY A 798 -64.38 -7.91 -13.51
N LEU A 799 -65.15 -6.88 -13.15
CA LEU A 799 -65.20 -5.61 -13.90
C LEU A 799 -63.91 -4.80 -13.74
N SER A 800 -63.32 -4.76 -12.53
CA SER A 800 -62.03 -4.09 -12.30
C SER A 800 -60.89 -4.75 -13.08
N PHE A 801 -60.87 -6.08 -13.12
CA PHE A 801 -59.88 -6.83 -13.90
C PHE A 801 -60.09 -6.66 -15.40
N PHE A 802 -61.35 -6.66 -15.88
CA PHE A 802 -61.67 -6.29 -17.27
C PHE A 802 -61.11 -4.91 -17.64
N ASN A 803 -61.33 -3.90 -16.80
CA ASN A 803 -60.81 -2.55 -17.03
C ASN A 803 -59.28 -2.53 -17.08
N SER A 804 -58.62 -3.35 -16.28
CA SER A 804 -57.16 -3.49 -16.27
C SER A 804 -56.64 -4.12 -17.57
N ILE A 805 -57.29 -5.19 -18.06
CA ILE A 805 -56.96 -5.78 -19.37
C ILE A 805 -57.19 -4.76 -20.49
N LEU A 806 -58.30 -4.02 -20.45
CA LEU A 806 -58.59 -2.98 -21.45
C LEU A 806 -57.53 -1.85 -21.44
N ALA A 807 -57.01 -1.50 -20.26
CA ALA A 807 -56.03 -0.44 -20.11
C ALA A 807 -54.61 -0.86 -20.52
N HIS A 808 -54.20 -2.09 -20.22
CA HIS A 808 -52.80 -2.54 -20.30
C HIS A 808 -52.55 -3.74 -21.22
N GLY A 809 -53.57 -4.53 -21.54
CA GLY A 809 -53.46 -5.74 -22.35
C GLY A 809 -53.61 -5.48 -23.85
N ASP A 810 -52.91 -6.27 -24.68
CA ASP A 810 -53.07 -6.29 -26.13
C ASP A 810 -54.25 -7.17 -26.54
N LEU A 811 -55.38 -6.52 -26.80
CA LEU A 811 -56.64 -7.15 -27.19
C LEU A 811 -56.67 -7.63 -28.65
N ARG A 812 -55.57 -7.48 -29.40
CA ARG A 812 -55.36 -8.17 -30.69
C ARG A 812 -55.13 -9.66 -30.47
N ASN A 813 -54.71 -10.08 -29.27
CA ASN A 813 -54.59 -11.48 -28.94
C ASN A 813 -55.98 -12.12 -28.70
N ASN A 814 -56.31 -13.15 -29.48
CA ASN A 814 -57.60 -13.84 -29.41
C ASN A 814 -57.94 -14.40 -28.02
N LYS A 815 -56.95 -14.90 -27.27
CA LYS A 815 -57.18 -15.48 -25.93
C LYS A 815 -57.49 -14.40 -24.89
N LEU A 816 -56.75 -13.29 -24.92
CA LEU A 816 -56.96 -12.16 -24.00
C LEU A 816 -58.28 -11.41 -24.32
N ASN A 817 -58.61 -11.30 -25.61
CA ASN A 817 -59.88 -10.77 -26.09
C ASN A 817 -61.06 -11.63 -25.58
N GLN A 818 -60.97 -12.96 -25.75
CA GLN A 818 -61.98 -13.88 -25.24
C GLN A 818 -62.14 -13.82 -23.72
N LEU A 819 -61.02 -13.73 -22.98
CA LEU A 819 -61.06 -13.56 -21.52
C LEU A 819 -61.79 -12.27 -21.13
N SER A 820 -61.53 -11.18 -21.84
CA SER A 820 -62.19 -9.88 -21.59
C SER A 820 -63.71 -9.97 -21.79
N VAL A 821 -64.17 -10.63 -22.85
CA VAL A 821 -65.61 -10.88 -23.07
C VAL A 821 -66.20 -11.75 -21.94
N ASN A 822 -65.48 -12.79 -21.52
CA ASN A 822 -65.93 -13.65 -20.42
C ASN A 822 -66.04 -12.88 -19.09
N LEU A 823 -65.09 -12.00 -18.77
CA LEU A 823 -65.11 -11.16 -17.57
C LEU A 823 -66.24 -10.13 -17.61
N TRP A 824 -66.52 -9.54 -18.78
CA TRP A 824 -67.64 -8.63 -18.97
C TRP A 824 -68.99 -9.31 -18.75
N HIS A 825 -69.17 -10.54 -19.24
CA HIS A 825 -70.36 -11.33 -18.97
C HIS A 825 -70.44 -11.78 -17.51
N LEU A 826 -69.30 -12.16 -16.91
CA LEU A 826 -69.23 -12.54 -15.50
C LEU A 826 -69.66 -11.38 -14.59
N ALA A 827 -69.23 -10.16 -14.88
CA ALA A 827 -69.64 -8.97 -14.14
C ALA A 827 -71.18 -8.80 -14.17
N GLN A 828 -71.84 -9.13 -15.29
CA GLN A 828 -73.28 -8.96 -15.47
C GLN A 828 -74.15 -10.13 -14.99
N ARG A 829 -73.60 -11.35 -14.89
CA ARG A 829 -74.33 -12.63 -14.71
C ARG A 829 -75.33 -12.67 -13.54
N HIS A 830 -75.21 -11.76 -12.57
CA HIS A 830 -76.06 -11.67 -11.37
C HIS A 830 -76.57 -10.25 -11.08
N GLY A 831 -76.57 -9.32 -12.05
CA GLY A 831 -77.09 -7.96 -11.89
C GLY A 831 -76.34 -7.07 -10.88
N CYS A 832 -75.19 -7.52 -10.36
CA CYS A 832 -74.42 -6.86 -9.32
C CYS A 832 -73.44 -5.79 -9.83
N ALA A 833 -73.23 -5.70 -11.15
CA ALA A 833 -72.31 -4.73 -11.73
C ALA A 833 -72.88 -3.31 -11.71
N ASP A 834 -71.99 -2.33 -11.51
CA ASP A 834 -72.35 -0.92 -11.64
C ASP A 834 -72.61 -0.55 -13.12
N THR A 835 -73.89 -0.51 -13.48
CA THR A 835 -74.35 -0.16 -14.83
C THR A 835 -73.79 1.18 -15.31
N ARG A 836 -73.61 2.16 -14.42
CA ARG A 836 -73.06 3.48 -14.79
C ARG A 836 -71.61 3.37 -15.25
N THR A 837 -70.79 2.61 -14.53
CA THR A 837 -69.40 2.36 -14.90
C THR A 837 -69.33 1.55 -16.19
N MET A 838 -70.15 0.51 -16.35
CA MET A 838 -70.16 -0.29 -17.59
C MET A 838 -70.54 0.53 -18.83
N VAL A 839 -71.57 1.37 -18.76
CA VAL A 839 -71.93 2.27 -19.88
C VAL A 839 -70.76 3.18 -20.26
N LYS A 840 -70.13 3.83 -19.27
CA LYS A 840 -68.97 4.69 -19.49
C LYS A 840 -67.79 3.94 -20.10
N THR A 841 -67.51 2.72 -19.64
CA THR A 841 -66.45 1.88 -20.19
C THR A 841 -66.75 1.51 -21.64
N LEU A 842 -68.00 1.14 -21.98
CA LEU A 842 -68.39 0.83 -23.34
C LEU A 842 -68.29 2.05 -24.28
N ASP A 843 -68.69 3.23 -23.81
CA ASP A 843 -68.53 4.48 -24.54
C ASP A 843 -67.06 4.84 -24.75
N TYR A 844 -66.23 4.60 -23.74
CA TYR A 844 -64.77 4.76 -23.85
C TYR A 844 -64.18 3.83 -24.92
N ILE A 845 -64.57 2.55 -24.96
CA ILE A 845 -64.13 1.59 -25.99
C ILE A 845 -64.53 2.08 -27.38
N LYS A 846 -65.79 2.49 -27.57
CA LYS A 846 -66.30 3.05 -28.84
C LYS A 846 -65.58 4.33 -29.26
N LYS A 847 -65.17 5.17 -28.31
CA LYS A 847 -64.40 6.38 -28.60
C LYS A 847 -62.97 6.03 -29.02
N ARG A 848 -62.32 5.09 -28.33
CA ARG A 848 -60.96 4.63 -28.63
C ARG A 848 -60.88 3.86 -29.94
N SER A 849 -61.92 3.11 -30.31
CA SER A 849 -61.94 2.34 -31.55
C SER A 849 -61.95 3.19 -32.83
N LYS A 850 -62.17 4.51 -32.72
CA LYS A 850 -62.05 5.48 -33.81
C LYS A 850 -60.60 5.85 -34.14
N GLN A 851 -59.63 5.45 -33.31
CA GLN A 851 -58.20 5.66 -33.58
C GLN A 851 -57.70 4.62 -34.59
N PRO A 852 -56.85 4.99 -35.57
CA PRO A 852 -56.47 4.12 -36.69
C PRO A 852 -55.83 2.79 -36.27
N ASP A 853 -55.11 2.77 -35.14
CA ASP A 853 -54.40 1.58 -34.64
C ASP A 853 -55.25 0.67 -33.73
N MET A 854 -56.51 1.03 -33.47
CA MET A 854 -57.38 0.42 -32.46
C MET A 854 -58.66 -0.22 -33.02
N ASN A 855 -58.68 -0.58 -34.30
CA ASN A 855 -59.87 -1.13 -34.99
C ASN A 855 -60.43 -2.41 -34.34
N HIS A 856 -59.57 -3.23 -33.72
CA HIS A 856 -59.96 -4.44 -32.98
C HIS A 856 -60.91 -4.14 -31.80
N LEU A 857 -60.92 -2.92 -31.27
CA LEU A 857 -61.86 -2.49 -30.22
C LEU A 857 -63.29 -2.30 -30.76
N SER A 858 -63.47 -2.03 -32.06
CA SER A 858 -64.81 -1.95 -32.67
C SER A 858 -65.49 -3.32 -32.68
N GLU A 859 -64.74 -4.37 -33.01
CA GLU A 859 -65.21 -5.75 -32.94
C GLU A 859 -65.48 -6.18 -31.50
N LEU A 860 -64.59 -5.82 -30.57
CA LEU A 860 -64.81 -6.08 -29.15
C LEU A 860 -66.10 -5.41 -28.64
N ALA A 861 -66.35 -4.13 -28.98
CA ALA A 861 -67.53 -3.41 -28.54
C ALA A 861 -68.86 -4.08 -28.95
N LEU A 862 -68.90 -4.75 -30.12
CA LEU A 862 -70.07 -5.52 -30.57
C LEU A 862 -70.33 -6.75 -29.71
N ARG A 863 -69.29 -7.32 -29.11
CA ARG A 863 -69.34 -8.52 -28.25
C ARG A 863 -69.60 -8.20 -26.77
N LEU A 864 -69.76 -6.92 -26.42
CA LEU A 864 -69.98 -6.45 -25.05
C LEU A 864 -71.40 -5.86 -24.87
N PRO A 865 -72.48 -6.66 -25.03
CA PRO A 865 -73.83 -6.16 -24.81
C PRO A 865 -74.01 -5.78 -23.34
N LEU A 866 -74.79 -4.72 -23.11
CA LEU A 866 -75.31 -4.35 -21.79
C LEU A 866 -76.62 -5.10 -21.58
N GLN A 867 -76.73 -5.84 -20.49
CA GLN A 867 -78.00 -6.44 -20.07
C GLN A 867 -78.96 -5.32 -19.63
N THR A 868 -80.09 -5.20 -20.31
CA THR A 868 -81.21 -4.37 -19.86
C THR A 868 -81.78 -4.95 -18.57
N ARG A 869 -81.75 -4.19 -17.47
CA ARG A 869 -82.46 -4.56 -16.24
C ARG A 869 -83.93 -4.81 -16.59
N THR A 870 -84.42 -6.01 -16.31
CA THR A 870 -85.85 -6.26 -16.08
C THR A 870 -86.09 -6.23 -14.59
#